data_AF-A0A1G7FD61-F1
#
_entry.id   AF-A0A1G7FD61-F1
#
_cell.length_a   1.000
_cell.length_b   1.000
_cell.length_c   1.000
_cell.angle_alpha   90.00
_cell.angle_beta   90.00
_cell.angle_gamma   90.00
#
_symmetry.space_group_name_H-M   'P 1'
#
loop_
_entity.id
_entity.type
_entity.pdbx_description
1 polymer ?
#
loop_
_entity_poly.entity_id
_entity_poly.type
_entity_poly.pdbx_seq_one_letter_code
_entity_poly.pdbx_strand_id
1 'polypeptide(L)'
;MALSLSHRLTANFYRWERHGRGWHIADRIVELEPPFQPFRGHEIDTPYIDDGKRHTALSTVASWFKAQQAVSIPPAVKDDAAAYPDTDGEPELAVYSIALARNFAARPEPMEHCLTMLASISLPMSFELIAEPAAVTIQVTCRQAVAAFVYAQLTGYFPELSIRRADADALLECIASAEAVHTVDMGIGDEFMRPVAAFGKSGPDPYTALFGTLNQLRNGEAVVVQVLFCGAQNAWAESIMASVTDDRGGSFFTDAPEMPGLAREKVSRPLFGATIRIAAFADHADEASELLRHSALALIVASRSPSNALIGLDAPEYAIEMRLSDLVMRQTHRVGMLLNTRELATFVHFPPAQLSKKLMPNHAATKRAPAFLFSQPYVLGINEHQGQRAEVGIDTEQRLKHLHVIGGTGMGKSTLLHSLVGQDMARGIGCCVLDPHGDLIDAILRSVPQERIQDVVLIDPSDGGYPVGLNILQAHSDIERELLASDLVALFRRFSTSWGDQLHSVLANAIMAFLYNTKPGHIGDLRKFLIEPSFRAAILQGCADEELAYYWQREYPLLKTSSIGSILTRLDSFLRPKSIRAMVCQHQGLDFHGLMNGGKIVLVKLAQGLIGSENSYLLGALIVAKLQQAALARQQQQASNRTPFFCYIDEFHHFITPSLNTILSGARKYGLGLVCVHQDMQQLLRVDGDIASSLMSNAGTRICFRLGDADARRMQEGFSGFGAEDFQNLNVGAAIARVNTADADFNLFVLPREPQGEDRTTDIIAASRERYGVPVAPQGPIPPPPSAPPPQEPPVPPPAPSPTVAPRQRKAAGEQGPDTEHRYLQSLIKAMGERHGYRANIEVPTKDGKGQIDVLLSRDDERIAFEVSINTDADWEMHNIAKCLADGCTKVAVCSGNARRLSQIGKRVRQGFPPAEQSKIHLLSPDDLPRFFNAAQAAKEQAATMKGYRVKVTYDQKGSNGDAESVIKRIARGGK
;
A
#
# COMPACT_ATOMS: atom_id res chain seq x y z
N MET A 1 -75.75 -3.27 -17.53
CA MET A 1 -76.14 -2.12 -16.69
C MET A 1 -75.06 -1.07 -16.84
N ALA A 2 -75.43 0.21 -17.05
CA ALA A 2 -74.45 1.29 -17.09
C ALA A 2 -73.77 1.44 -15.71
N LEU A 3 -72.45 1.64 -15.68
CA LEU A 3 -71.70 1.92 -14.46
C LEU A 3 -72.27 3.18 -13.78
N SER A 4 -72.35 3.18 -12.44
CA SER A 4 -72.71 4.39 -11.69
C SER A 4 -71.71 5.51 -11.99
N LEU A 5 -72.14 6.78 -11.85
CA LEU A 5 -71.27 7.94 -12.03
C LEU A 5 -69.99 7.82 -11.20
N SER A 6 -70.12 7.42 -9.93
CA SER A 6 -69.00 7.16 -9.01
C SER A 6 -68.04 6.09 -9.54
N HIS A 7 -68.55 4.96 -10.07
CA HIS A 7 -67.69 3.92 -10.64
C HIS A 7 -66.92 4.40 -11.88
N ARG A 8 -67.55 5.21 -12.75
CA ARG A 8 -66.86 5.75 -13.94
C ARG A 8 -65.77 6.77 -13.57
N LEU A 9 -66.02 7.62 -12.57
CA LEU A 9 -65.05 8.58 -12.07
C LEU A 9 -63.85 7.89 -11.40
N THR A 10 -64.14 6.85 -10.60
CA THR A 10 -63.10 6.01 -9.98
C THR A 10 -62.28 5.26 -11.04
N ALA A 11 -62.93 4.75 -12.10
CA ALA A 11 -62.22 4.12 -13.22
C ALA A 11 -61.33 5.12 -13.99
N ASN A 12 -61.77 6.38 -14.16
CA ASN A 12 -60.95 7.43 -14.77
C ASN A 12 -59.71 7.74 -13.93
N PHE A 13 -59.88 7.85 -12.60
CA PHE A 13 -58.78 7.99 -11.65
C PHE A 13 -57.77 6.85 -11.76
N TYR A 14 -58.23 5.59 -11.67
CA TYR A 14 -57.33 4.43 -11.72
C TYR A 14 -56.63 4.25 -13.07
N ARG A 15 -57.22 4.73 -14.17
CA ARG A 15 -56.54 4.78 -15.47
C ARG A 15 -55.40 5.81 -15.44
N TRP A 16 -55.66 7.00 -14.92
CA TRP A 16 -54.68 8.08 -14.84
C TRP A 16 -53.53 7.76 -13.87
N GLU A 17 -53.83 7.25 -12.68
CA GLU A 17 -52.81 7.10 -11.64
C GLU A 17 -51.79 5.98 -11.91
N ARG A 18 -52.20 4.95 -12.67
CA ARG A 18 -51.30 3.84 -13.07
C ARG A 18 -50.07 4.32 -13.83
N HIS A 19 -50.14 5.45 -14.53
CA HIS A 19 -48.98 6.02 -15.23
C HIS A 19 -47.85 6.41 -14.26
N GLY A 20 -48.17 6.78 -13.01
CA GLY A 20 -47.18 7.19 -12.00
C GLY A 20 -46.58 6.04 -11.18
N ARG A 21 -47.02 4.79 -11.38
CA ARG A 21 -46.59 3.63 -10.56
C ARG A 21 -45.32 2.92 -11.06
N GLY A 22 -44.88 3.22 -12.29
CA GLY A 22 -43.74 2.54 -12.92
C GLY A 22 -44.06 1.16 -13.51
N TRP A 23 -45.34 0.83 -13.70
CA TRP A 23 -45.75 -0.52 -14.14
C TRP A 23 -45.65 -0.73 -15.65
N HIS A 24 -45.68 0.36 -16.43
CA HIS A 24 -45.79 0.29 -17.89
C HIS A 24 -44.43 0.04 -18.56
N ILE A 25 -44.40 -0.91 -19.49
CA ILE A 25 -43.25 -1.26 -20.32
C ILE A 25 -43.59 -0.92 -21.77
N ALA A 26 -42.68 -0.23 -22.45
CA ALA A 26 -42.75 0.07 -23.87
C ALA A 26 -41.85 -0.88 -24.68
N ASP A 27 -42.10 -0.96 -25.98
CA ASP A 27 -41.29 -1.70 -26.96
C ASP A 27 -40.05 -0.92 -27.44
N ARG A 28 -39.85 0.29 -26.92
CA ARG A 28 -38.75 1.20 -27.21
C ARG A 28 -38.22 1.86 -25.93
N ILE A 29 -37.07 2.51 -26.03
CA ILE A 29 -36.52 3.32 -24.94
C ILE A 29 -37.45 4.53 -24.70
N VAL A 30 -37.76 4.79 -23.44
CA VAL A 30 -38.68 5.85 -22.98
C VAL A 30 -37.99 6.79 -22.01
N GLU A 31 -38.56 7.99 -21.86
CA GLU A 31 -38.19 8.90 -20.79
C GLU A 31 -38.57 8.35 -19.40
N LEU A 32 -37.81 8.75 -18.38
CA LEU A 32 -38.06 8.35 -16.99
C LEU A 32 -39.28 9.08 -16.39
N GLU A 33 -39.51 10.34 -16.78
CA GLU A 33 -40.74 11.03 -16.40
C GLU A 33 -41.92 10.39 -17.15
N PRO A 34 -43.00 9.98 -16.44
CA PRO A 34 -44.17 9.45 -17.11
C PRO A 34 -44.77 10.46 -18.10
N PRO A 35 -45.36 10.00 -19.21
CA PRO A 35 -46.10 10.87 -20.12
C PRO A 35 -47.15 11.67 -19.33
N PHE A 36 -46.97 12.99 -19.28
CA PHE A 36 -47.84 13.83 -18.47
C PHE A 36 -49.19 14.06 -19.16
N GLN A 37 -50.26 13.69 -18.46
CA GLN A 37 -51.62 14.04 -18.81
C GLN A 37 -52.25 14.76 -17.60
N PRO A 38 -52.74 16.01 -17.74
CA PRO A 38 -53.34 16.72 -16.62
C PRO A 38 -54.64 16.04 -16.18
N PHE A 39 -54.83 15.88 -14.87
CA PHE A 39 -56.08 15.34 -14.34
C PHE A 39 -57.17 16.40 -14.39
N ARG A 40 -58.15 16.26 -15.31
CA ARG A 40 -59.21 17.25 -15.56
C ARG A 40 -60.39 17.18 -14.57
N GLY A 41 -60.15 16.74 -13.34
CA GLY A 41 -61.19 16.63 -12.31
C GLY A 41 -62.21 15.52 -12.55
N HIS A 42 -63.26 15.51 -11.75
CA HIS A 42 -64.27 14.46 -11.71
C HIS A 42 -65.48 14.73 -12.63
N GLU A 43 -65.23 15.19 -13.86
CA GLU A 43 -66.27 15.42 -14.86
C GLU A 43 -66.36 14.27 -15.87
N ILE A 44 -67.57 13.93 -16.30
CA ILE A 44 -67.82 13.00 -17.41
C ILE A 44 -68.68 13.73 -18.44
N ASP A 45 -68.20 13.82 -19.67
CA ASP A 45 -69.03 14.21 -20.80
C ASP A 45 -70.20 13.21 -20.92
N THR A 46 -71.39 13.66 -20.54
CA THR A 46 -72.62 12.91 -20.84
C THR A 46 -73.44 13.74 -21.82
N PRO A 47 -73.77 13.23 -23.03
CA PRO A 47 -74.81 13.85 -23.82
C PRO A 47 -76.11 13.69 -23.04
N TYR A 48 -76.72 14.83 -22.70
CA TYR A 48 -78.00 14.91 -22.03
C TYR A 48 -79.08 14.22 -22.87
N ILE A 49 -79.63 13.11 -22.38
CA ILE A 49 -80.85 12.49 -22.92
C ILE A 49 -81.87 12.47 -21.78
N ASP A 50 -82.88 13.33 -21.89
CA ASP A 50 -84.08 13.34 -21.06
C ASP A 50 -85.07 12.31 -21.62
N ASP A 51 -85.23 11.18 -20.94
CA ASP A 51 -86.30 10.22 -21.20
C ASP A 51 -87.25 10.11 -20.00
N GLY A 52 -88.00 11.19 -19.75
CA GLY A 52 -89.16 11.18 -18.85
C GLY A 52 -90.18 10.06 -19.15
N LYS A 53 -90.02 8.89 -18.52
CA LYS A 53 -91.06 7.85 -18.39
C LYS A 53 -91.04 7.21 -17.00
N ARG A 54 -92.22 7.21 -16.36
CA ARG A 54 -92.50 6.57 -15.07
C ARG A 54 -92.48 5.04 -15.22
N HIS A 55 -91.77 4.35 -14.34
CA HIS A 55 -91.82 2.89 -14.22
C HIS A 55 -93.01 2.45 -13.35
N THR A 56 -93.87 1.57 -13.87
CA THR A 56 -94.91 0.84 -13.13
C THR A 56 -94.42 -0.53 -12.63
N ALA A 57 -95.00 -0.97 -11.50
CA ALA A 57 -94.55 -2.03 -10.59
C ALA A 57 -94.60 -3.50 -11.09
N LEU A 58 -94.34 -3.77 -12.38
CA LEU A 58 -94.38 -5.15 -12.93
C LEU A 58 -93.08 -5.65 -13.56
N SER A 59 -91.95 -4.94 -13.41
CA SER A 59 -90.63 -5.41 -13.89
C SER A 59 -89.77 -6.12 -12.83
N THR A 60 -90.26 -6.26 -11.58
CA THR A 60 -89.44 -6.72 -10.44
C THR A 60 -89.32 -8.25 -10.32
N VAL A 61 -90.04 -9.04 -11.13
CA VAL A 61 -90.03 -10.52 -11.02
C VAL A 61 -89.16 -11.21 -12.08
N ALA A 62 -88.77 -10.50 -13.15
CA ALA A 62 -87.96 -11.09 -14.23
C ALA A 62 -86.44 -11.00 -14.02
N SER A 63 -85.96 -10.24 -13.03
CA SER A 63 -84.52 -10.05 -12.76
C SER A 63 -83.91 -11.07 -11.80
N TRP A 64 -84.71 -11.94 -11.18
CA TRP A 64 -84.22 -12.94 -10.21
C TRP A 64 -83.62 -14.20 -10.86
N PHE A 65 -83.80 -14.38 -12.18
CA PHE A 65 -83.37 -15.59 -12.91
C PHE A 65 -82.18 -15.41 -13.89
N LYS A 66 -81.43 -14.30 -13.83
CA LYS A 66 -80.17 -14.17 -14.60
C LYS A 66 -78.96 -13.99 -13.68
N ALA A 67 -78.29 -15.11 -13.46
CA ALA A 67 -77.01 -15.22 -12.76
C ALA A 67 -75.89 -14.44 -13.47
N GLN A 68 -74.91 -14.05 -12.64
CA GLN A 68 -73.69 -13.28 -12.90
C GLN A 68 -73.03 -13.53 -14.28
N GLN A 69 -72.94 -12.47 -15.09
CA GLN A 69 -71.90 -12.33 -16.10
C GLN A 69 -70.84 -11.38 -15.55
N ALA A 70 -69.60 -11.86 -15.49
CA ALA A 70 -68.43 -11.05 -15.22
C ALA A 70 -68.36 -9.90 -16.25
N VAL A 71 -68.23 -8.66 -15.75
CA VAL A 71 -68.06 -7.49 -16.60
C VAL A 71 -66.63 -7.53 -17.15
N SER A 72 -66.50 -7.74 -18.45
CA SER A 72 -65.25 -7.59 -19.18
C SER A 72 -64.83 -6.12 -19.18
N ILE A 73 -63.69 -5.82 -18.56
CA ILE A 73 -62.99 -4.55 -18.69
C ILE A 73 -62.49 -4.45 -20.15
N PRO A 74 -62.69 -3.33 -20.87
CA PRO A 74 -62.17 -3.18 -22.22
C PRO A 74 -60.63 -3.30 -22.23
N PRO A 75 -60.01 -3.80 -23.31
CA PRO A 75 -58.56 -3.90 -23.38
C PRO A 75 -57.91 -2.52 -23.22
N ALA A 76 -56.76 -2.50 -22.56
CA ALA A 76 -55.95 -1.30 -22.39
C ALA A 76 -55.65 -0.67 -23.76
N VAL A 77 -55.93 0.63 -23.88
CA VAL A 77 -55.45 1.43 -25.00
C VAL A 77 -53.92 1.38 -24.97
N LYS A 78 -53.28 1.12 -26.12
CA LYS A 78 -51.84 1.34 -26.27
C LYS A 78 -51.62 2.84 -26.15
N ASP A 79 -51.27 3.31 -24.96
CA ASP A 79 -50.82 4.69 -24.76
C ASP A 79 -49.41 4.82 -25.32
N ASP A 80 -49.22 5.71 -26.29
CA ASP A 80 -47.91 6.02 -26.89
C ASP A 80 -47.01 6.68 -25.84
N ALA A 81 -46.24 5.88 -25.10
CA ALA A 81 -45.22 6.38 -24.17
C ALA A 81 -44.26 7.32 -24.92
N ALA A 82 -43.93 8.48 -24.33
CA ALA A 82 -43.04 9.46 -24.95
C ALA A 82 -41.70 8.78 -25.30
N ALA A 83 -41.31 8.87 -26.58
CA ALA A 83 -40.04 8.33 -27.03
C ALA A 83 -38.90 9.06 -26.31
N TYR A 84 -37.90 8.32 -25.86
CA TYR A 84 -36.65 8.93 -25.45
C TYR A 84 -36.11 9.75 -26.64
N PRO A 85 -35.70 11.01 -26.44
CA PRO A 85 -35.21 11.83 -27.54
C PRO A 85 -34.04 11.10 -28.22
N ASP A 86 -34.10 10.95 -29.54
CA ASP A 86 -32.95 10.50 -30.36
C ASP A 86 -31.85 11.55 -30.20
N THR A 87 -30.99 11.35 -29.21
CA THR A 87 -29.79 12.17 -29.03
C THR A 87 -28.69 11.61 -29.92
N ASP A 88 -28.87 11.81 -31.23
CA ASP A 88 -27.81 11.63 -32.23
C ASP A 88 -26.56 12.40 -31.75
N GLY A 89 -25.62 11.69 -31.10
CA GLY A 89 -24.34 12.24 -30.63
C GLY A 89 -24.08 12.30 -29.12
N GLU A 90 -24.99 11.88 -28.22
CA GLU A 90 -24.75 11.92 -26.76
C GLU A 90 -24.62 10.55 -26.02
N PRO A 91 -23.82 9.58 -26.50
CA PRO A 91 -23.60 8.34 -25.74
C PRO A 91 -22.60 8.51 -24.59
N GLU A 92 -21.86 9.62 -24.52
CA GLU A 92 -20.76 9.74 -23.55
C GLU A 92 -21.29 9.94 -22.12
N LEU A 93 -21.07 8.92 -21.30
CA LEU A 93 -21.40 8.92 -19.89
C LEU A 93 -20.21 9.46 -19.08
N ALA A 94 -20.51 10.37 -18.16
CA ALA A 94 -19.59 10.73 -17.09
C ALA A 94 -19.87 9.84 -15.88
N VAL A 95 -18.88 9.01 -15.52
CA VAL A 95 -18.95 8.12 -14.34
C VAL A 95 -18.14 8.74 -13.21
N TYR A 96 -18.78 8.93 -12.05
CA TYR A 96 -18.12 9.39 -10.83
C TYR A 96 -18.10 8.26 -9.79
N SER A 97 -16.91 7.80 -9.45
CA SER A 97 -16.69 6.84 -8.36
C SER A 97 -16.60 7.57 -7.03
N ILE A 98 -17.28 7.04 -6.02
CA ILE A 98 -17.43 7.66 -4.70
C ILE A 98 -16.75 6.77 -3.65
N ALA A 99 -15.75 7.34 -2.97
CA ALA A 99 -15.10 6.70 -1.84
C ALA A 99 -15.52 7.38 -0.53
N LEU A 100 -16.04 6.58 0.41
CA LEU A 100 -16.50 7.05 1.72
C LEU A 100 -15.35 7.23 2.71
N ALA A 101 -15.40 8.29 3.51
CA ALA A 101 -14.51 8.44 4.67
C ALA A 101 -14.84 7.40 5.76
N ARG A 102 -13.85 7.00 6.56
CA ARG A 102 -13.98 5.99 7.64
C ARG A 102 -15.10 6.25 8.63
N ASN A 103 -15.29 7.52 8.96
CA ASN A 103 -16.29 7.97 9.92
C ASN A 103 -17.48 8.62 9.22
N PHE A 104 -17.68 8.36 7.93
CA PHE A 104 -18.83 8.88 7.20
C PHE A 104 -20.11 8.35 7.82
N ALA A 105 -20.99 9.28 8.21
CA ALA A 105 -22.28 9.00 8.80
C ALA A 105 -23.36 9.45 7.83
N ALA A 106 -24.27 8.55 7.46
CA ALA A 106 -25.39 8.87 6.60
C ALA A 106 -26.32 9.88 7.28
N ARG A 107 -26.66 10.96 6.58
CA ARG A 107 -27.63 11.96 6.99
C ARG A 107 -28.59 12.23 5.82
N PRO A 108 -29.91 12.30 6.05
CA PRO A 108 -30.88 12.50 4.98
C PRO A 108 -30.82 13.92 4.38
N GLU A 109 -30.56 14.96 5.19
CA GLU A 109 -30.72 16.35 4.76
C GLU A 109 -29.75 16.78 3.64
N PRO A 110 -28.44 16.48 3.69
CA PRO A 110 -27.53 16.88 2.61
C PRO A 110 -27.92 16.27 1.27
N MET A 111 -28.41 15.03 1.29
CA MET A 111 -28.84 14.35 0.08
C MET A 111 -30.18 14.86 -0.43
N GLU A 112 -31.16 15.12 0.45
CA GLU A 112 -32.41 15.79 0.06
C GLU A 112 -32.13 17.15 -0.61
N HIS A 113 -31.22 17.96 -0.06
CA HIS A 113 -30.85 19.24 -0.68
C HIS A 113 -30.12 19.06 -2.02
N CYS A 114 -29.17 18.12 -2.09
CA CYS A 114 -28.47 17.79 -3.34
C CYS A 114 -29.46 17.40 -4.44
N LEU A 115 -30.35 16.44 -4.15
CA LEU A 115 -31.39 16.03 -5.09
C LEU A 115 -32.31 17.20 -5.47
N THR A 116 -32.71 18.05 -4.52
CA THR A 116 -33.52 19.24 -4.83
C THR A 116 -32.85 20.15 -5.87
N MET A 117 -31.53 20.33 -5.80
CA MET A 117 -30.79 21.10 -6.82
C MET A 117 -30.74 20.37 -8.17
N LEU A 118 -30.69 19.04 -8.16
CA LEU A 118 -30.70 18.19 -9.36
C LEU A 118 -32.10 18.04 -9.99
N ALA A 119 -33.18 18.46 -9.33
CA ALA A 119 -34.54 18.36 -9.85
C ALA A 119 -34.78 19.20 -11.13
N SER A 120 -33.89 20.14 -11.45
CA SER A 120 -33.94 20.91 -12.70
C SER A 120 -33.42 20.14 -13.92
N ILE A 121 -32.86 18.94 -13.73
CA ILE A 121 -32.25 18.15 -14.80
C ILE A 121 -33.27 17.13 -15.32
N SER A 122 -33.62 17.22 -16.61
CA SER A 122 -34.47 16.25 -17.31
C SER A 122 -33.71 15.05 -17.88
N LEU A 123 -32.37 15.14 -18.01
CA LEU A 123 -31.55 14.03 -18.48
C LEU A 123 -31.39 12.96 -17.38
N PRO A 124 -31.37 11.65 -17.75
CA PRO A 124 -31.17 10.59 -16.78
C PRO A 124 -29.86 10.69 -16.01
N MET A 125 -29.96 10.52 -14.71
CA MET A 125 -28.86 10.28 -13.78
C MET A 125 -29.04 8.89 -13.16
N SER A 126 -27.93 8.28 -12.75
CA SER A 126 -27.91 6.96 -12.15
C SER A 126 -27.14 7.00 -10.84
N PHE A 127 -27.71 6.44 -9.78
CA PHE A 127 -27.01 6.10 -8.55
C PHE A 127 -26.89 4.57 -8.46
N GLU A 128 -25.67 4.09 -8.24
CA GLU A 128 -25.34 2.67 -8.39
C GLU A 128 -24.56 2.14 -7.20
N LEU A 129 -25.03 1.00 -6.67
CA LEU A 129 -24.29 0.16 -5.72
C LEU A 129 -23.88 -1.12 -6.45
N ILE A 130 -22.59 -1.28 -6.67
CA ILE A 130 -22.00 -2.44 -7.37
C ILE A 130 -21.23 -3.24 -6.33
N ALA A 131 -21.77 -4.39 -5.93
CA ALA A 131 -21.23 -5.22 -4.88
C ALA A 131 -20.61 -6.50 -5.43
N GLU A 132 -19.37 -6.73 -5.04
CA GLU A 132 -18.58 -7.92 -5.31
C GLU A 132 -18.09 -8.52 -3.98
N PRO A 133 -17.49 -9.72 -3.99
CA PRO A 133 -17.05 -10.38 -2.76
C PRO A 133 -16.01 -9.55 -1.99
N ALA A 134 -15.14 -8.82 -2.70
CA ALA A 134 -14.06 -8.02 -2.11
C ALA A 134 -14.44 -6.57 -1.80
N ALA A 135 -15.37 -5.96 -2.55
CA ALA A 135 -15.63 -4.53 -2.50
C ALA A 135 -17.09 -4.20 -2.82
N VAL A 136 -17.56 -3.05 -2.33
CA VAL A 136 -18.82 -2.43 -2.75
C VAL A 136 -18.50 -1.04 -3.28
N THR A 137 -18.64 -0.86 -4.58
CA THR A 137 -18.38 0.40 -5.29
C THR A 137 -19.66 1.21 -5.39
N ILE A 138 -19.57 2.49 -5.01
CA ILE A 138 -20.66 3.45 -5.21
C ILE A 138 -20.31 4.32 -6.42
N GLN A 139 -21.22 4.43 -7.37
CA GLN A 139 -21.05 5.29 -8.54
C GLN A 139 -22.26 6.19 -8.78
N VAL A 140 -21.98 7.39 -9.29
CA VAL A 140 -22.99 8.28 -9.84
C VAL A 140 -22.65 8.52 -11.31
N THR A 141 -23.59 8.19 -12.20
CA THR A 141 -23.40 8.28 -13.65
C THR A 141 -24.41 9.23 -14.26
N CYS A 142 -23.98 10.06 -15.21
CA CYS A 142 -24.86 11.01 -15.89
C CYS A 142 -24.37 11.29 -17.32
N ARG A 143 -25.21 11.94 -18.13
CA ARG A 143 -24.79 12.41 -19.46
C ARG A 143 -23.71 13.48 -19.33
N GLN A 144 -22.74 13.47 -20.24
CA GLN A 144 -21.61 14.42 -20.24
C GLN A 144 -22.05 15.89 -20.20
N ALA A 145 -23.21 16.23 -20.79
CA ALA A 145 -23.77 17.58 -20.81
C ALA A 145 -24.04 18.17 -19.41
N VAL A 146 -24.37 17.34 -18.42
CA VAL A 146 -24.71 17.77 -17.04
C VAL A 146 -23.63 17.41 -16.01
N ALA A 147 -22.56 16.76 -16.44
CA ALA A 147 -21.52 16.21 -15.58
C ALA A 147 -20.88 17.25 -14.64
N ALA A 148 -20.54 18.42 -15.16
CA ALA A 148 -19.93 19.49 -14.36
C ALA A 148 -20.86 19.99 -13.23
N PHE A 149 -22.16 20.08 -13.52
CA PHE A 149 -23.15 20.52 -12.53
C PHE A 149 -23.40 19.44 -11.47
N VAL A 150 -23.55 18.17 -11.88
CA VAL A 150 -23.69 17.03 -10.96
C VAL A 150 -22.48 16.94 -10.02
N TYR A 151 -21.27 17.02 -10.57
CA TYR A 151 -20.03 17.01 -9.77
C TYR A 151 -19.97 18.17 -8.76
N ALA A 152 -20.38 19.38 -9.16
CA ALA A 152 -20.42 20.54 -8.28
C ALA A 152 -21.41 20.36 -7.12
N GLN A 153 -22.59 19.78 -7.37
CA GLN A 153 -23.55 19.49 -6.30
C GLN A 153 -23.02 18.41 -5.34
N LEU A 154 -22.49 17.31 -5.87
CA LEU A 154 -21.95 16.23 -5.03
C LEU A 154 -20.79 16.72 -4.14
N THR A 155 -19.83 17.46 -4.71
CA THR A 155 -18.68 17.99 -3.94
C THR A 155 -19.07 19.09 -2.95
N GLY A 156 -20.08 19.92 -3.30
CA GLY A 156 -20.57 20.99 -2.44
C GLY A 156 -21.31 20.49 -1.20
N TYR A 157 -22.16 19.48 -1.35
CA TYR A 157 -22.93 18.91 -0.24
C TYR A 157 -22.18 17.82 0.54
N PHE A 158 -21.16 17.19 -0.06
CA PHE A 158 -20.38 16.10 0.55
C PHE A 158 -18.86 16.31 0.47
N PRO A 159 -18.32 17.36 1.10
CA PRO A 159 -16.88 17.67 1.06
C PRO A 159 -15.99 16.59 1.70
N GLU A 160 -16.56 15.75 2.57
CA GLU A 160 -15.89 14.63 3.22
C GLU A 160 -15.74 13.38 2.34
N LEU A 161 -16.38 13.34 1.17
CA LEU A 161 -16.29 12.23 0.23
C LEU A 161 -15.19 12.45 -0.80
N SER A 162 -14.48 11.37 -1.15
CA SER A 162 -13.56 11.40 -2.29
C SER A 162 -14.33 11.02 -3.55
N ILE A 163 -14.68 12.04 -4.34
CA ILE A 163 -15.39 11.91 -5.62
C ILE A 163 -14.36 12.01 -6.74
N ARG A 164 -14.29 11.01 -7.61
CA ARG A 164 -13.37 10.98 -8.75
C ARG A 164 -14.11 10.61 -10.02
N ARG A 165 -13.79 11.27 -11.14
CA ARG A 165 -14.21 10.78 -12.45
C ARG A 165 -13.46 9.47 -12.72
N ALA A 166 -14.19 8.41 -13.03
CA ALA A 166 -13.62 7.08 -13.26
C ALA A 166 -13.24 6.92 -14.74
N ASP A 167 -12.06 6.36 -14.99
CA ASP A 167 -11.59 6.03 -16.35
C ASP A 167 -12.24 4.73 -16.89
N ALA A 168 -12.71 3.88 -15.97
CA ALA A 168 -13.41 2.63 -16.27
C ALA A 168 -14.71 2.55 -15.46
N ASP A 169 -15.75 2.00 -16.09
CA ASP A 169 -17.06 1.76 -15.47
C ASP A 169 -17.05 0.42 -14.75
N ALA A 170 -17.21 0.44 -13.42
CA ALA A 170 -17.14 -0.77 -12.59
C ALA A 170 -18.29 -1.74 -12.92
N LEU A 171 -19.39 -1.23 -13.47
CA LEU A 171 -20.50 -2.06 -13.93
C LEU A 171 -20.07 -2.97 -15.09
N LEU A 172 -19.25 -2.47 -16.02
CA LEU A 172 -18.78 -3.25 -17.17
C LEU A 172 -17.87 -4.40 -16.73
N GLU A 173 -17.00 -4.15 -15.76
CA GLU A 173 -16.12 -5.18 -15.18
C GLU A 173 -16.93 -6.27 -14.47
N CYS A 174 -17.94 -5.85 -13.69
CA CYS A 174 -18.86 -6.76 -13.00
C CYS A 174 -19.61 -7.68 -13.99
N ILE A 175 -20.21 -7.12 -15.05
CA ILE A 175 -20.98 -7.88 -16.04
C ILE A 175 -20.07 -8.86 -16.81
N ALA A 176 -18.82 -8.51 -17.07
CA ALA A 176 -17.91 -9.34 -17.85
C ALA A 176 -17.48 -10.64 -17.16
N SER A 177 -17.66 -10.75 -15.84
CA SER A 177 -17.15 -11.86 -15.03
C SER A 177 -18.17 -12.96 -14.71
N ALA A 178 -19.44 -12.80 -15.08
CA ALA A 178 -20.53 -13.67 -14.65
C ALA A 178 -21.09 -14.59 -15.75
N GLU A 179 -21.49 -15.82 -15.37
CA GLU A 179 -22.08 -16.81 -16.29
C GLU A 179 -23.62 -16.75 -16.33
N ALA A 180 -24.28 -16.44 -15.21
CA ALA A 180 -25.73 -16.31 -15.10
C ALA A 180 -26.15 -14.96 -14.50
N VAL A 181 -27.28 -14.41 -14.99
CA VAL A 181 -27.84 -13.15 -14.50
C VAL A 181 -29.36 -13.22 -14.36
N HIS A 182 -29.87 -12.68 -13.26
CA HIS A 182 -31.29 -12.40 -13.07
C HIS A 182 -31.49 -10.93 -12.73
N THR A 183 -32.55 -10.32 -13.26
CA THR A 183 -32.89 -8.92 -12.98
C THR A 183 -34.36 -8.77 -12.55
N VAL A 184 -34.62 -7.75 -11.72
CA VAL A 184 -35.97 -7.32 -11.36
C VAL A 184 -36.03 -5.79 -11.38
N ASP A 185 -37.13 -5.26 -11.91
CA ASP A 185 -37.48 -3.86 -11.79
C ASP A 185 -38.47 -3.67 -10.64
N MET A 186 -38.37 -2.54 -9.94
CA MET A 186 -39.28 -2.19 -8.85
C MET A 186 -40.31 -1.17 -9.32
N GLY A 187 -41.51 -1.25 -8.76
CA GLY A 187 -42.57 -0.25 -8.91
C GLY A 187 -43.30 0.03 -7.61
N ILE A 188 -44.20 1.00 -7.60
CA ILE A 188 -45.01 1.35 -6.43
C ILE A 188 -46.22 0.40 -6.34
N GLY A 189 -46.51 -0.13 -5.15
CA GLY A 189 -47.58 -1.11 -4.93
C GLY A 189 -48.99 -0.52 -4.94
N ASP A 190 -49.18 0.60 -4.26
CA ASP A 190 -50.47 1.32 -4.13
C ASP A 190 -50.48 2.62 -4.93
N GLU A 191 -51.54 3.45 -4.81
CA GLU A 191 -51.66 4.66 -5.63
C GLU A 191 -50.44 5.59 -5.44
N PHE A 192 -49.86 6.08 -6.55
CA PHE A 192 -48.53 6.71 -6.51
C PHE A 192 -48.45 8.02 -5.70
N MET A 193 -49.59 8.66 -5.43
CA MET A 193 -49.68 9.82 -4.55
C MET A 193 -49.59 9.47 -3.05
N ARG A 194 -49.62 8.18 -2.68
CA ARG A 194 -49.31 7.71 -1.32
C ARG A 194 -47.79 7.54 -1.18
N PRO A 195 -47.12 8.28 -0.29
CA PRO A 195 -45.66 8.20 -0.17
C PRO A 195 -45.16 6.84 0.33
N VAL A 196 -44.04 6.37 -0.21
CA VAL A 196 -43.24 5.27 0.38
C VAL A 196 -42.43 5.77 1.58
N ALA A 197 -41.81 4.86 2.32
CA ALA A 197 -41.00 5.22 3.47
C ALA A 197 -39.81 6.11 3.07
N ALA A 198 -39.58 7.10 3.90
CA ALA A 198 -38.54 8.10 3.74
C ALA A 198 -37.37 7.86 4.71
N PHE A 199 -36.13 8.05 4.24
CA PHE A 199 -34.97 8.08 5.12
C PHE A 199 -35.15 9.17 6.21
N GLY A 200 -35.06 8.76 7.47
CA GLY A 200 -35.40 9.60 8.61
C GLY A 200 -34.34 9.54 9.72
N LYS A 201 -34.33 10.56 10.59
CA LYS A 201 -33.31 10.73 11.66
C LYS A 201 -33.31 9.65 12.75
N SER A 202 -34.38 8.86 12.89
CA SER A 202 -34.66 8.11 14.11
C SER A 202 -34.68 6.58 13.95
N GLY A 203 -34.30 6.06 12.78
CA GLY A 203 -34.34 4.63 12.46
C GLY A 203 -32.98 4.10 11.96
N PRO A 204 -32.84 2.76 11.82
CA PRO A 204 -31.69 2.19 11.13
C PRO A 204 -31.64 2.67 9.68
N ASP A 205 -30.43 2.71 9.10
CA ASP A 205 -30.25 3.11 7.71
C ASP A 205 -31.03 2.18 6.76
N PRO A 206 -31.72 2.70 5.72
CA PRO A 206 -32.49 1.89 4.76
C PRO A 206 -31.69 0.75 4.11
N TYR A 207 -30.37 0.91 3.94
CA TYR A 207 -29.53 -0.13 3.37
C TYR A 207 -29.08 -1.21 4.34
N THR A 208 -29.42 -1.13 5.62
CA THR A 208 -28.95 -2.11 6.64
C THR A 208 -29.28 -3.55 6.24
N ALA A 209 -30.50 -3.81 5.77
CA ALA A 209 -30.91 -5.14 5.32
C ALA A 209 -30.18 -5.57 4.03
N LEU A 210 -30.00 -4.63 3.09
CA LEU A 210 -29.31 -4.88 1.82
C LEU A 210 -27.84 -5.27 2.07
N PHE A 211 -27.11 -4.51 2.90
CA PHE A 211 -25.72 -4.84 3.25
C PHE A 211 -25.59 -6.15 4.02
N GLY A 212 -26.65 -6.62 4.69
CA GLY A 212 -26.71 -7.98 5.23
C GLY A 212 -26.49 -9.04 4.15
N THR A 213 -27.09 -8.86 2.97
CA THR A 213 -26.91 -9.72 1.79
C THR A 213 -25.58 -9.44 1.09
N LEU A 214 -25.25 -8.17 0.79
CA LEU A 214 -24.03 -7.80 0.04
C LEU A 214 -22.72 -8.23 0.75
N ASN A 215 -22.72 -8.25 2.09
CA ASN A 215 -21.56 -8.68 2.86
C ASN A 215 -21.28 -10.19 2.74
N GLN A 216 -22.27 -10.99 2.34
CA GLN A 216 -22.17 -12.46 2.26
C GLN A 216 -21.84 -12.99 0.87
N LEU A 217 -21.64 -12.11 -0.12
CA LEU A 217 -21.29 -12.50 -1.49
C LEU A 217 -20.02 -13.37 -1.53
N ARG A 218 -20.11 -14.48 -2.28
CA ARG A 218 -19.07 -15.48 -2.54
C ARG A 218 -18.38 -15.21 -3.88
N ASN A 219 -17.20 -15.78 -4.10
CA ASN A 219 -16.50 -15.65 -5.39
C ASN A 219 -17.42 -16.08 -6.55
N GLY A 220 -17.47 -15.28 -7.61
CA GLY A 220 -18.39 -15.46 -8.74
C GLY A 220 -19.76 -14.78 -8.55
N GLU A 221 -20.12 -14.37 -7.34
CA GLU A 221 -21.38 -13.65 -7.06
C GLU A 221 -21.18 -12.13 -7.09
N ALA A 222 -22.12 -11.42 -7.72
CA ALA A 222 -22.20 -9.97 -7.66
C ALA A 222 -23.65 -9.48 -7.65
N VAL A 223 -23.87 -8.30 -7.06
CA VAL A 223 -25.19 -7.64 -7.05
C VAL A 223 -25.02 -6.18 -7.43
N VAL A 224 -25.84 -5.73 -8.37
CA VAL A 224 -25.95 -4.34 -8.80
C VAL A 224 -27.33 -3.83 -8.43
N VAL A 225 -27.38 -2.73 -7.67
CA VAL A 225 -28.60 -1.92 -7.49
C VAL A 225 -28.41 -0.62 -8.25
N GLN A 226 -29.25 -0.37 -9.24
CA GLN A 226 -29.24 0.84 -10.06
C GLN A 226 -30.54 1.62 -9.84
N VAL A 227 -30.40 2.90 -9.51
CA VAL A 227 -31.52 3.84 -9.44
C VAL A 227 -31.33 4.88 -10.53
N LEU A 228 -32.11 4.76 -11.60
CA LEU A 228 -32.20 5.77 -12.66
C LEU A 228 -33.24 6.82 -12.26
N PHE A 229 -32.90 8.10 -12.38
CA PHE A 229 -33.82 9.19 -12.04
C PHE A 229 -33.58 10.45 -12.87
N CYS A 230 -34.65 11.24 -13.07
CA CYS A 230 -34.60 12.60 -13.60
C CYS A 230 -35.65 13.47 -12.89
N GLY A 231 -35.44 14.77 -12.84
CA GLY A 231 -36.42 15.70 -12.27
C GLY A 231 -37.67 15.77 -13.14
N ALA A 232 -38.86 15.67 -12.52
CA ALA A 232 -40.12 15.80 -13.22
C ALA A 232 -40.39 17.27 -13.56
N GLN A 233 -40.57 17.57 -14.85
CA GLN A 233 -40.71 18.94 -15.35
C GLN A 233 -42.18 19.39 -15.46
N ASN A 234 -43.12 18.44 -15.51
CA ASN A 234 -44.54 18.76 -15.70
C ASN A 234 -45.26 19.05 -14.37
N ALA A 235 -46.45 19.65 -14.47
CA ALA A 235 -47.29 20.08 -13.35
C ALA A 235 -48.02 18.91 -12.63
N TRP A 236 -47.26 17.89 -12.23
CA TRP A 236 -47.75 16.72 -11.50
C TRP A 236 -48.38 17.08 -10.16
N ALA A 237 -47.83 18.06 -9.44
CA ALA A 237 -48.32 18.46 -8.13
C ALA A 237 -49.80 18.90 -8.16
N GLU A 238 -50.17 19.71 -9.16
CA GLU A 238 -51.55 20.18 -9.34
C GLU A 238 -52.49 19.03 -9.67
N SER A 239 -52.08 18.15 -10.59
CA SER A 239 -52.90 17.00 -11.01
C SER A 239 -53.06 15.96 -9.89
N ILE A 240 -52.00 15.70 -9.12
CA ILE A 240 -52.06 14.81 -7.94
C ILE A 240 -53.07 15.36 -6.93
N MET A 241 -52.99 16.64 -6.58
CA MET A 241 -53.93 17.24 -5.64
C MET A 241 -55.36 17.22 -6.19
N ALA A 242 -55.57 17.65 -7.44
CA ALA A 242 -56.88 17.64 -8.08
C ALA A 242 -57.51 16.24 -8.18
N SER A 243 -56.68 15.19 -8.26
CA SER A 243 -57.17 13.81 -8.37
C SER A 243 -57.74 13.21 -7.08
N VAL A 244 -57.43 13.81 -5.93
CA VAL A 244 -57.84 13.30 -4.60
C VAL A 244 -58.74 14.26 -3.84
N THR A 245 -58.88 15.51 -4.30
CA THR A 245 -59.71 16.52 -3.63
C THR A 245 -61.07 16.72 -4.28
N ASP A 246 -62.11 16.96 -3.47
CA ASP A 246 -63.41 17.43 -3.95
C ASP A 246 -63.41 18.96 -4.21
N ASP A 247 -64.53 19.50 -4.72
CA ASP A 247 -64.72 20.93 -5.02
C ASP A 247 -64.60 21.85 -3.78
N ARG A 248 -64.57 21.28 -2.57
CA ARG A 248 -64.42 21.99 -1.29
C ARG A 248 -63.03 21.79 -0.67
N GLY A 249 -62.12 21.08 -1.36
CA GLY A 249 -60.79 20.74 -0.86
C GLY A 249 -60.74 19.61 0.18
N GLY A 250 -61.86 18.90 0.39
CA GLY A 250 -61.97 17.66 1.16
C GLY A 250 -61.54 16.44 0.35
N SER A 251 -61.68 15.23 0.90
CA SER A 251 -61.35 14.00 0.14
C SER A 251 -62.45 13.65 -0.84
N PHE A 252 -62.07 13.39 -2.10
CA PHE A 252 -62.98 12.84 -3.10
C PHE A 252 -63.42 11.42 -2.75
N PHE A 253 -62.52 10.62 -2.14
CA PHE A 253 -62.78 9.23 -1.78
C PHE A 253 -63.37 9.15 -0.36
N THR A 254 -64.64 8.77 -0.27
CA THR A 254 -65.33 8.62 1.03
C THR A 254 -64.69 7.54 1.90
N ASP A 255 -64.20 6.46 1.28
CA ASP A 255 -63.57 5.33 1.98
C ASP A 255 -62.06 5.54 2.26
N ALA A 256 -61.47 6.64 1.79
CA ALA A 256 -60.06 6.98 1.98
C ALA A 256 -59.89 8.49 2.32
N PRO A 257 -60.35 8.95 3.49
CA PRO A 257 -60.29 10.35 3.89
C PRO A 257 -58.85 10.87 4.08
N GLU A 258 -57.86 9.99 4.25
CA GLU A 258 -56.46 10.33 4.42
C GLU A 258 -55.73 10.71 3.11
N MET A 259 -56.31 10.39 1.94
CA MET A 259 -55.68 10.56 0.63
C MET A 259 -55.20 12.00 0.33
N PRO A 260 -55.99 13.06 0.59
CA PRO A 260 -55.49 14.44 0.41
C PRO A 260 -54.30 14.78 1.31
N GLY A 261 -54.23 14.20 2.51
CA GLY A 261 -53.11 14.39 3.43
C GLY A 261 -51.83 13.75 2.88
N LEU A 262 -51.93 12.50 2.41
CA LEU A 262 -50.82 11.78 1.80
C LEU A 262 -50.36 12.41 0.48
N ALA A 263 -51.29 12.85 -0.36
CA ALA A 263 -50.97 13.57 -1.59
C ALA A 263 -50.26 14.90 -1.30
N ARG A 264 -50.69 15.64 -0.27
CA ARG A 264 -50.01 16.87 0.18
C ARG A 264 -48.58 16.59 0.64
N GLU A 265 -48.35 15.47 1.34
CA GLU A 265 -47.01 15.02 1.70
C GLU A 265 -46.18 14.68 0.45
N LYS A 266 -46.76 13.95 -0.51
CA LYS A 266 -46.11 13.58 -1.77
C LYS A 266 -45.60 14.81 -2.52
N VAL A 267 -46.46 15.83 -2.70
CA VAL A 267 -46.14 17.03 -3.49
C VAL A 267 -45.44 18.14 -2.69
N SER A 268 -45.13 17.89 -1.41
CA SER A 268 -44.44 18.87 -0.55
C SER A 268 -43.00 19.18 -0.97
N ARG A 269 -42.46 18.36 -1.88
CA ARG A 269 -41.09 18.43 -2.42
C ARG A 269 -41.12 18.19 -3.93
N PRO A 270 -40.07 18.59 -4.67
CA PRO A 270 -39.94 18.25 -6.08
C PRO A 270 -40.11 16.74 -6.35
N LEU A 271 -40.71 16.42 -7.49
CA LEU A 271 -40.93 15.06 -7.94
C LEU A 271 -39.86 14.65 -8.96
N PHE A 272 -39.58 13.36 -9.00
CA PHE A 272 -38.65 12.70 -9.91
C PHE A 272 -39.36 11.53 -10.59
N GLY A 273 -39.11 11.37 -11.89
CA GLY A 273 -39.35 10.10 -12.56
C GLY A 273 -38.18 9.17 -12.27
N ALA A 274 -38.44 7.98 -11.73
CA ALA A 274 -37.39 7.05 -11.30
C ALA A 274 -37.67 5.60 -11.70
N THR A 275 -36.62 4.82 -11.91
CA THR A 275 -36.68 3.35 -12.06
C THR A 275 -35.60 2.74 -11.19
N ILE A 276 -35.98 1.77 -10.35
CA ILE A 276 -35.05 1.03 -9.50
C ILE A 276 -34.93 -0.38 -10.06
N ARG A 277 -33.70 -0.81 -10.30
CA ARG A 277 -33.37 -2.13 -10.84
C ARG A 277 -32.37 -2.83 -9.95
N ILE A 278 -32.51 -4.14 -9.89
CA ILE A 278 -31.54 -5.02 -9.27
C ILE A 278 -31.13 -6.05 -10.30
N ALA A 279 -29.82 -6.24 -10.46
CA ALA A 279 -29.24 -7.34 -11.22
C ALA A 279 -28.37 -8.17 -10.28
N ALA A 280 -28.58 -9.48 -10.26
CA ALA A 280 -27.77 -10.42 -9.50
C ALA A 280 -27.08 -11.37 -10.47
N PHE A 281 -25.79 -11.58 -10.22
CA PHE A 281 -24.87 -12.34 -11.04
C PHE A 281 -24.30 -13.48 -10.20
N ALA A 282 -24.19 -14.66 -10.79
CA ALA A 282 -23.58 -15.84 -10.19
C ALA A 282 -23.12 -16.83 -11.28
N ASP A 283 -22.41 -17.89 -10.88
CA ASP A 283 -22.05 -18.99 -11.76
C ASP A 283 -23.30 -19.82 -12.15
N HIS A 284 -24.27 -19.94 -11.24
CA HIS A 284 -25.50 -20.71 -11.47
C HIS A 284 -26.76 -19.85 -11.38
N ALA A 285 -27.74 -20.13 -12.24
CA ALA A 285 -29.01 -19.38 -12.31
C ALA A 285 -29.79 -19.39 -10.98
N ASP A 286 -29.81 -20.52 -10.26
CA ASP A 286 -30.52 -20.63 -8.97
C ASP A 286 -29.90 -19.71 -7.90
N GLU A 287 -28.56 -19.60 -7.88
CA GLU A 287 -27.82 -18.73 -6.96
C GLU A 287 -28.10 -17.25 -7.26
N ALA A 288 -28.02 -16.87 -8.54
CA ALA A 288 -28.37 -15.51 -8.97
C ALA A 288 -29.83 -15.15 -8.65
N SER A 289 -30.77 -16.09 -8.81
CA SER A 289 -32.18 -15.91 -8.46
C SER A 289 -32.39 -15.71 -6.94
N GLU A 290 -31.69 -16.48 -6.10
CA GLU A 290 -31.76 -16.33 -4.65
C GLU A 290 -31.19 -14.99 -4.17
N LEU A 291 -30.03 -14.59 -4.70
CA LEU A 291 -29.42 -13.28 -4.44
C LEU A 291 -30.34 -12.13 -4.84
N LEU A 292 -30.95 -12.23 -6.02
CA LEU A 292 -31.91 -11.24 -6.50
C LEU A 292 -33.09 -11.11 -5.54
N ARG A 293 -33.68 -12.23 -5.13
CA ARG A 293 -34.83 -12.26 -4.22
C ARG A 293 -34.50 -11.61 -2.88
N HIS A 294 -33.33 -11.92 -2.30
CA HIS A 294 -32.90 -11.33 -1.02
C HIS A 294 -32.68 -9.83 -1.13
N SER A 295 -31.98 -9.37 -2.17
CA SER A 295 -31.74 -7.94 -2.40
C SER A 295 -33.03 -7.17 -2.70
N ALA A 296 -33.95 -7.75 -3.47
CA ALA A 296 -35.26 -7.16 -3.74
C ALA A 296 -36.10 -7.03 -2.47
N LEU A 297 -36.16 -8.07 -1.64
CA LEU A 297 -36.87 -8.03 -0.37
C LEU A 297 -36.31 -6.96 0.57
N ALA A 298 -34.98 -6.75 0.59
CA ALA A 298 -34.37 -5.70 1.39
C ALA A 298 -34.86 -4.30 0.99
N LEU A 299 -34.94 -3.99 -0.32
CA LEU A 299 -35.46 -2.71 -0.80
C LEU A 299 -36.97 -2.55 -0.58
N ILE A 300 -37.75 -3.64 -0.73
CA ILE A 300 -39.19 -3.63 -0.41
C ILE A 300 -39.41 -3.28 1.06
N VAL A 301 -38.66 -3.89 1.97
CA VAL A 301 -38.75 -3.60 3.41
C VAL A 301 -38.33 -2.16 3.69
N ALA A 302 -37.25 -1.69 3.09
CA ALA A 302 -36.76 -0.31 3.25
C ALA A 302 -37.78 0.75 2.78
N SER A 303 -38.58 0.42 1.77
CA SER A 303 -39.60 1.32 1.20
C SER A 303 -40.95 1.32 1.93
N ARG A 304 -41.18 0.42 2.88
CA ARG A 304 -42.52 0.17 3.43
C ARG A 304 -42.98 1.28 4.37
N SER A 305 -43.99 2.04 3.96
CA SER A 305 -44.76 2.96 4.81
C SER A 305 -46.08 2.31 5.25
N PRO A 306 -46.86 2.94 6.15
CA PRO A 306 -48.22 2.50 6.45
C PRO A 306 -49.19 2.54 5.26
N SER A 307 -48.85 3.28 4.18
CA SER A 307 -49.74 3.58 3.07
C SER A 307 -49.24 3.10 1.70
N ASN A 308 -47.96 2.71 1.57
CA ASN A 308 -47.39 2.24 0.31
C ASN A 308 -46.07 1.47 0.53
N ALA A 309 -45.62 0.74 -0.49
CA ALA A 309 -44.30 0.12 -0.55
C ALA A 309 -43.90 -0.11 -2.01
N LEU A 310 -42.61 -0.34 -2.25
CA LEU A 310 -42.16 -0.93 -3.50
C LEU A 310 -42.61 -2.40 -3.61
N ILE A 311 -42.81 -2.83 -4.84
CA ILE A 311 -43.05 -4.23 -5.23
C ILE A 311 -42.08 -4.62 -6.33
N GLY A 312 -41.69 -5.90 -6.37
CA GLY A 312 -41.01 -6.46 -7.53
C GLY A 312 -42.01 -6.62 -8.67
N LEU A 313 -41.66 -6.12 -9.85
CA LEU A 313 -42.47 -6.27 -11.05
C LEU A 313 -42.06 -7.52 -11.81
N ASP A 314 -43.01 -8.13 -12.52
CA ASP A 314 -42.73 -9.28 -13.36
C ASP A 314 -41.64 -8.96 -14.39
N ALA A 315 -40.81 -9.96 -14.69
CA ALA A 315 -39.74 -9.83 -15.65
C ALA A 315 -40.30 -9.32 -17.00
N PRO A 316 -39.70 -8.28 -17.60
CA PRO A 316 -40.15 -7.76 -18.88
C PRO A 316 -40.23 -8.86 -19.96
N GLU A 317 -41.18 -8.75 -20.88
CA GLU A 317 -41.35 -9.72 -21.99
C GLU A 317 -40.20 -9.67 -23.02
N TYR A 318 -39.19 -8.80 -22.84
CA TYR A 318 -38.06 -8.64 -23.75
C TYR A 318 -36.77 -9.30 -23.24
N ALA A 319 -35.88 -9.64 -24.19
CA ALA A 319 -34.71 -10.49 -23.98
C ALA A 319 -33.73 -9.94 -22.92
N ILE A 320 -33.01 -10.83 -22.22
CA ILE A 320 -32.07 -10.46 -21.15
C ILE A 320 -30.94 -9.55 -21.65
N GLU A 321 -30.53 -9.70 -22.90
CA GLU A 321 -29.49 -8.88 -23.54
C GLU A 321 -29.92 -7.41 -23.63
N MET A 322 -31.19 -7.15 -23.93
CA MET A 322 -31.73 -5.79 -23.95
C MET A 322 -31.79 -5.21 -22.52
N ARG A 323 -32.10 -6.03 -21.50
CA ARG A 323 -32.07 -5.58 -20.09
C ARG A 323 -30.66 -5.23 -19.63
N LEU A 324 -29.66 -6.01 -20.02
CA LEU A 324 -28.26 -5.69 -19.74
C LEU A 324 -27.80 -4.44 -20.50
N SER A 325 -28.26 -4.26 -21.74
CA SER A 325 -28.01 -3.04 -22.51
C SER A 325 -28.60 -1.81 -21.81
N ASP A 326 -29.84 -1.89 -21.33
CA ASP A 326 -30.48 -0.81 -20.56
C ASP A 326 -29.69 -0.48 -19.28
N LEU A 327 -29.19 -1.50 -18.58
CA LEU A 327 -28.36 -1.35 -17.38
C LEU A 327 -27.05 -0.62 -17.68
N VAL A 328 -26.35 -1.03 -18.75
CA VAL A 328 -25.05 -0.46 -19.19
C VAL A 328 -25.21 0.93 -19.78
N MET A 329 -26.22 1.17 -20.60
CA MET A 329 -26.43 2.46 -21.27
C MET A 329 -27.19 3.47 -20.40
N ARG A 330 -27.58 3.07 -19.18
CA ARG A 330 -28.38 3.85 -18.22
C ARG A 330 -29.67 4.35 -18.89
N GLN A 331 -30.34 3.43 -19.59
CA GLN A 331 -31.56 3.63 -20.38
C GLN A 331 -32.70 2.78 -19.85
N THR A 332 -33.93 3.03 -20.29
CA THR A 332 -35.10 2.26 -19.84
C THR A 332 -36.17 2.08 -20.91
N HIS A 333 -36.71 0.88 -20.99
CA HIS A 333 -37.97 0.57 -21.68
C HIS A 333 -39.19 0.68 -20.74
N ARG A 334 -38.96 0.88 -19.44
CA ARG A 334 -40.01 1.02 -18.42
C ARG A 334 -40.22 2.49 -18.10
N VAL A 335 -41.48 2.93 -18.15
CA VAL A 335 -41.87 4.27 -17.70
C VAL A 335 -41.61 4.37 -16.19
N GLY A 336 -41.02 5.46 -15.73
CA GLY A 336 -40.65 5.61 -14.33
C GLY A 336 -41.85 5.69 -13.38
N MET A 337 -41.59 5.44 -12.10
CA MET A 337 -42.49 5.80 -11.01
C MET A 337 -42.20 7.23 -10.54
N LEU A 338 -43.21 7.92 -10.02
CA LEU A 338 -43.04 9.25 -9.44
C LEU A 338 -42.69 9.16 -7.96
N LEU A 339 -41.51 9.65 -7.58
CA LEU A 339 -41.04 9.75 -6.20
C LEU A 339 -40.73 11.22 -5.89
N ASN A 340 -41.06 11.69 -4.69
CA ASN A 340 -40.54 12.98 -4.25
C ASN A 340 -39.08 12.87 -3.81
N THR A 341 -38.41 14.00 -3.65
CA THR A 341 -37.00 14.07 -3.25
C THR A 341 -36.67 13.20 -2.02
N ARG A 342 -37.58 13.13 -1.05
CA ARG A 342 -37.36 12.42 0.21
C ARG A 342 -37.54 10.90 0.08
N GLU A 343 -38.51 10.47 -0.71
CA GLU A 343 -38.70 9.07 -1.09
C GLU A 343 -37.52 8.57 -1.93
N LEU A 344 -37.05 9.40 -2.88
CA LEU A 344 -35.89 9.08 -3.71
C LEU A 344 -34.61 8.98 -2.86
N ALA A 345 -34.42 9.88 -1.89
CA ALA A 345 -33.28 9.85 -0.97
C ALA A 345 -33.20 8.58 -0.12
N THR A 346 -34.27 7.79 -0.01
CA THR A 346 -34.22 6.45 0.63
C THR A 346 -33.38 5.45 -0.17
N PHE A 347 -33.28 5.63 -1.49
CA PHE A 347 -32.57 4.75 -2.42
C PHE A 347 -31.39 5.45 -3.12
N VAL A 348 -31.26 6.76 -2.93
CA VAL A 348 -30.18 7.57 -3.47
C VAL A 348 -29.58 8.33 -2.31
N HIS A 349 -28.81 7.63 -1.48
CA HIS A 349 -28.00 8.21 -0.41
C HIS A 349 -26.69 7.44 -0.23
N PHE A 350 -25.70 8.07 0.38
CA PHE A 350 -24.45 7.40 0.73
C PHE A 350 -24.64 6.63 2.05
N PRO A 351 -24.37 5.31 2.10
CA PRO A 351 -24.51 4.53 3.32
C PRO A 351 -23.48 4.94 4.37
N PRO A 352 -23.73 4.70 5.67
CA PRO A 352 -22.71 4.84 6.71
C PRO A 352 -21.55 3.88 6.43
N ALA A 353 -20.31 4.36 6.59
CA ALA A 353 -19.11 3.54 6.35
C ALA A 353 -19.04 2.30 7.25
N GLN A 354 -19.76 2.29 8.38
CA GLN A 354 -19.81 1.18 9.32
C GLN A 354 -20.67 0.00 8.85
N LEU A 355 -21.50 0.16 7.81
CA LEU A 355 -22.31 -0.95 7.27
C LEU A 355 -21.45 -2.05 6.64
N SER A 356 -20.29 -1.69 6.08
CA SER A 356 -19.37 -2.67 5.52
C SER A 356 -17.96 -2.12 5.39
N LYS A 357 -16.98 -2.96 5.73
CA LYS A 357 -15.57 -2.69 5.38
C LYS A 357 -15.34 -2.71 3.86
N LYS A 358 -16.21 -3.36 3.08
CA LYS A 358 -16.15 -3.43 1.61
C LYS A 358 -16.45 -2.08 0.93
N LEU A 359 -17.13 -1.16 1.63
CA LEU A 359 -17.43 0.21 1.16
C LEU A 359 -16.24 1.16 1.22
N MET A 360 -15.17 0.73 1.89
CA MET A 360 -13.93 1.47 1.99
C MET A 360 -13.02 0.95 0.90
N PRO A 361 -12.94 1.62 -0.27
CA PRO A 361 -12.03 1.12 -1.27
C PRO A 361 -10.59 1.24 -0.75
N ASN A 362 -9.71 0.37 -1.20
CA ASN A 362 -8.25 0.44 -0.98
C ASN A 362 -7.60 1.67 -1.64
N HIS A 363 -8.33 2.78 -1.79
CA HIS A 363 -7.76 4.04 -2.24
C HIS A 363 -7.09 4.71 -1.04
N ALA A 364 -5.75 4.79 -1.09
CA ALA A 364 -4.96 5.56 -0.14
C ALA A 364 -5.58 6.94 0.06
N ALA A 365 -5.73 7.39 1.32
CA ALA A 365 -6.15 8.75 1.58
C ALA A 365 -5.26 9.72 0.80
N THR A 366 -5.85 10.77 0.24
CA THR A 366 -5.10 11.81 -0.48
C THR A 366 -5.46 13.15 0.11
N LYS A 367 -4.49 14.07 0.14
CA LYS A 367 -4.66 15.43 0.61
C LYS A 367 -3.85 16.36 -0.28
N ARG A 368 -4.45 17.49 -0.66
CA ARG A 368 -3.77 18.50 -1.47
C ARG A 368 -2.57 19.07 -0.71
N ALA A 369 -1.42 19.16 -1.38
CA ALA A 369 -0.26 19.85 -0.82
C ALA A 369 -0.56 21.33 -0.57
N PRO A 370 -0.05 21.92 0.54
CA PRO A 370 -0.14 23.36 0.78
C PRO A 370 0.39 24.21 -0.38
N ALA A 371 -0.29 25.33 -0.65
CA ALA A 371 0.03 26.18 -1.81
C ALA A 371 1.47 26.71 -1.82
N PHE A 372 2.07 26.92 -0.65
CA PHE A 372 3.45 27.39 -0.54
C PHE A 372 4.49 26.36 -0.99
N LEU A 373 4.12 25.11 -1.25
CA LEU A 373 5.03 24.07 -1.76
C LEU A 373 5.02 23.95 -3.29
N PHE A 374 4.14 24.70 -3.97
CA PHE A 374 4.10 24.72 -5.43
C PHE A 374 5.17 25.69 -5.98
N SER A 375 5.68 25.39 -7.18
CA SER A 375 6.70 26.21 -7.86
C SER A 375 7.98 26.44 -7.06
N GLN A 376 8.34 25.47 -6.21
CA GLN A 376 9.54 25.51 -5.40
C GLN A 376 10.76 24.96 -6.17
N PRO A 377 11.98 25.44 -5.88
CA PRO A 377 13.16 25.09 -6.67
C PRO A 377 13.54 23.60 -6.53
N TYR A 378 13.36 22.99 -5.37
CA TYR A 378 13.73 21.58 -5.16
C TYR A 378 12.49 20.70 -5.15
N VAL A 379 12.23 20.05 -6.28
CA VAL A 379 11.07 19.19 -6.49
C VAL A 379 11.22 17.90 -5.69
N LEU A 380 10.22 17.58 -4.87
CA LEU A 380 10.11 16.32 -4.15
C LEU A 380 9.37 15.27 -4.98
N GLY A 381 8.37 15.69 -5.77
CA GLY A 381 7.55 14.81 -6.59
C GLY A 381 6.22 15.44 -6.99
N ILE A 382 5.24 14.61 -7.33
CA ILE A 382 3.90 15.04 -7.76
C ILE A 382 2.88 14.74 -6.66
N ASN A 383 2.09 15.74 -6.26
CA ASN A 383 0.88 15.54 -5.48
C ASN A 383 -0.30 15.41 -6.44
N GLU A 384 -1.08 14.35 -6.28
CA GLU A 384 -2.32 14.13 -7.01
C GLU A 384 -3.47 14.00 -6.01
N HIS A 385 -4.44 14.91 -6.10
CA HIS A 385 -5.60 14.95 -5.21
C HIS A 385 -6.83 15.38 -6.00
N GLN A 386 -7.91 14.58 -5.90
CA GLN A 386 -9.17 14.85 -6.62
C GLN A 386 -8.98 15.08 -8.13
N GLY A 387 -8.10 14.28 -8.76
CA GLY A 387 -7.78 14.39 -10.19
C GLY A 387 -6.91 15.61 -10.57
N GLN A 388 -6.56 16.47 -9.61
CA GLN A 388 -5.63 17.58 -9.83
C GLN A 388 -4.21 17.14 -9.53
N ARG A 389 -3.31 17.31 -10.50
CA ARG A 389 -1.88 17.00 -10.38
C ARG A 389 -1.09 18.30 -10.25
N ALA A 390 -0.21 18.37 -9.25
CA ALA A 390 0.67 19.50 -9.02
C ALA A 390 2.08 19.02 -8.64
N GLU A 391 3.10 19.68 -9.18
CA GLU A 391 4.48 19.47 -8.75
C GLU A 391 4.70 20.14 -7.39
N VAL A 392 5.29 19.39 -6.46
CA VAL A 392 5.53 19.83 -5.09
C VAL A 392 7.01 19.79 -4.80
N GLY A 393 7.52 20.89 -4.25
CA GLY A 393 8.90 21.02 -3.86
C GLY A 393 9.09 21.81 -2.57
N ILE A 394 10.35 22.03 -2.23
CA ILE A 394 10.79 22.79 -1.07
C ILE A 394 11.90 23.78 -1.46
N ASP A 395 12.08 24.82 -0.65
CA ASP A 395 13.16 25.79 -0.81
C ASP A 395 14.43 25.41 -0.03
N THR A 396 15.51 26.18 -0.22
CA THR A 396 16.77 25.97 0.50
C THR A 396 16.63 26.10 2.02
N GLU A 397 15.78 27.02 2.51
CA GLU A 397 15.60 27.20 3.96
C GLU A 397 14.93 25.99 4.61
N GLN A 398 13.93 25.42 3.95
CA GLN A 398 13.24 24.21 4.36
C GLN A 398 14.19 23.01 4.33
N ARG A 399 15.06 22.90 3.33
CA ARG A 399 16.10 21.85 3.26
C ARG A 399 17.16 21.97 4.36
N LEU A 400 17.53 23.19 4.73
CA LEU A 400 18.46 23.45 5.85
C LEU A 400 17.86 23.07 7.22
N LYS A 401 16.55 22.83 7.31
CA LYS A 401 15.91 22.23 8.49
C LYS A 401 15.93 20.70 8.46
N HIS A 402 16.80 20.09 7.65
CA HIS A 402 16.95 18.65 7.50
C HIS A 402 15.72 17.94 6.89
N LEU A 403 15.98 16.81 6.25
CA LEU A 403 14.99 15.90 5.70
C LEU A 403 15.10 14.55 6.42
N HIS A 404 13.97 14.04 6.89
CA HIS A 404 13.85 12.69 7.42
C HIS A 404 13.07 11.83 6.43
N VAL A 405 13.70 10.76 5.92
CA VAL A 405 13.09 9.84 4.97
C VAL A 405 13.05 8.44 5.58
N ILE A 406 11.86 7.86 5.67
CA ILE A 406 11.65 6.52 6.24
C ILE A 406 10.81 5.64 5.33
N GLY A 407 11.13 4.34 5.25
CA GLY A 407 10.34 3.39 4.47
C GLY A 407 11.02 2.06 4.22
N GLY A 408 10.24 1.03 3.88
CA GLY A 408 10.77 -0.29 3.53
C GLY A 408 11.70 -0.29 2.30
N THR A 409 12.47 -1.37 2.14
CA THR A 409 13.34 -1.60 0.98
C THR A 409 12.54 -1.56 -0.33
N GLY A 410 13.11 -0.95 -1.37
CA GLY A 410 12.50 -0.92 -2.71
C GLY A 410 11.30 0.01 -2.87
N MET A 411 10.96 0.85 -1.88
CA MET A 411 9.78 1.71 -1.94
C MET A 411 10.00 3.05 -2.68
N GLY A 412 11.23 3.39 -3.06
CA GLY A 412 11.54 4.64 -3.78
C GLY A 412 12.44 5.64 -3.04
N LYS A 413 13.01 5.26 -1.88
CA LYS A 413 13.96 6.10 -1.13
C LYS A 413 15.15 6.52 -2.00
N SER A 414 15.93 5.57 -2.52
CA SER A 414 17.11 5.84 -3.36
C SER A 414 16.76 6.68 -4.60
N THR A 415 15.58 6.49 -5.17
CA THR A 415 15.05 7.31 -6.26
C THR A 415 14.88 8.78 -5.86
N LEU A 416 14.34 9.04 -4.67
CA LEU A 416 14.24 10.39 -4.11
C LEU A 416 15.62 11.02 -3.89
N LEU A 417 16.58 10.29 -3.28
CA LEU A 417 17.93 10.81 -3.07
C LEU A 417 18.61 11.15 -4.40
N HIS A 418 18.56 10.24 -5.37
CA HIS A 418 19.14 10.45 -6.70
C HIS A 418 18.56 11.69 -7.39
N SER A 419 17.24 11.88 -7.32
CA SER A 419 16.57 13.08 -7.84
C SER A 419 17.06 14.37 -7.18
N LEU A 420 17.13 14.40 -5.84
CA LEU A 420 17.56 15.58 -5.07
C LEU A 420 19.03 15.92 -5.30
N VAL A 421 19.91 14.91 -5.33
CA VAL A 421 21.34 15.09 -5.64
C VAL A 421 21.51 15.63 -7.06
N GLY A 422 20.79 15.09 -8.04
CA GLY A 422 20.80 15.61 -9.41
C GLY A 422 20.33 17.07 -9.50
N GLN A 423 19.38 17.47 -8.65
CA GLN A 423 18.90 18.85 -8.57
C GLN A 423 19.92 19.80 -7.92
N ASP A 424 20.73 19.31 -6.98
CA ASP A 424 21.85 20.06 -6.39
C ASP A 424 22.97 20.28 -7.40
N MET A 425 23.38 19.20 -8.09
CA MET A 425 24.44 19.25 -9.08
C MET A 425 24.14 20.24 -10.20
N ALA A 426 22.91 20.20 -10.74
CA ALA A 426 22.43 21.10 -11.79
C ALA A 426 22.37 22.58 -11.36
N ARG A 427 22.30 22.86 -10.06
CA ARG A 427 22.25 24.23 -9.51
C ARG A 427 23.59 24.72 -8.97
N GLY A 428 24.66 23.94 -9.13
CA GLY A 428 25.98 24.31 -8.60
C GLY A 428 26.10 24.15 -7.09
N ILE A 429 25.17 23.47 -6.42
CA ILE A 429 25.20 23.24 -4.97
C ILE A 429 26.11 22.06 -4.67
N GLY A 430 26.91 22.18 -3.60
CA GLY A 430 27.77 21.12 -3.09
C GLY A 430 27.00 20.13 -2.21
N CYS A 431 27.39 18.86 -2.28
CA CYS A 431 26.80 17.81 -1.47
C CYS A 431 27.80 16.72 -1.10
N CYS A 432 27.49 15.98 -0.04
CA CYS A 432 28.14 14.73 0.29
C CYS A 432 27.09 13.60 0.27
N VAL A 433 27.41 12.46 -0.32
CA VAL A 433 26.52 11.29 -0.37
C VAL A 433 27.26 10.08 0.20
N LEU A 434 26.71 9.50 1.26
CA LEU A 434 27.19 8.28 1.88
C LEU A 434 26.26 7.13 1.51
N ASP A 435 26.83 6.11 0.87
CA ASP A 435 26.12 4.90 0.46
C ASP A 435 26.93 3.65 0.88
N PRO A 436 26.43 2.87 1.86
CA PRO A 436 27.05 1.61 2.26
C PRO A 436 27.20 0.59 1.11
N HIS A 437 26.21 0.53 0.22
CA HIS A 437 26.09 -0.50 -0.81
C HIS A 437 26.80 -0.08 -2.10
N GLY A 438 26.69 1.19 -2.47
CA GLY A 438 27.35 1.82 -3.61
C GLY A 438 26.48 2.00 -4.84
N ASP A 439 25.30 1.40 -4.88
CA ASP A 439 24.36 1.45 -6.02
C ASP A 439 23.85 2.88 -6.28
N LEU A 440 23.60 3.66 -5.23
CA LEU A 440 23.16 5.05 -5.34
C LEU A 440 24.28 5.92 -5.94
N ILE A 441 25.53 5.68 -5.53
CA ILE A 441 26.68 6.43 -6.08
C ILE A 441 26.92 6.08 -7.54
N ASP A 442 26.79 4.82 -7.91
CA ASP A 442 26.91 4.40 -9.31
C ASP A 442 25.82 5.05 -10.18
N ALA A 443 24.59 5.21 -9.66
CA ALA A 443 23.52 5.95 -10.32
C ALA A 443 23.81 7.46 -10.41
N ILE A 444 24.39 8.07 -9.37
CA ILE A 444 24.77 9.49 -9.36
C ILE A 444 25.86 9.77 -10.38
N LEU A 445 26.92 8.95 -10.44
CA LEU A 445 28.04 9.11 -11.37
C LEU A 445 27.59 9.21 -12.83
N ARG A 446 26.59 8.41 -13.23
CA ARG A 446 25.97 8.45 -14.57
C ARG A 446 25.18 9.74 -14.87
N SER A 447 24.87 10.52 -13.85
CA SER A 447 24.04 11.73 -13.94
C SER A 447 24.79 13.03 -13.65
N VAL A 448 26.11 12.98 -13.44
CA VAL A 448 26.94 14.16 -13.19
C VAL A 448 27.01 15.04 -14.46
N PRO A 449 26.64 16.33 -14.38
CA PRO A 449 26.76 17.25 -15.52
C PRO A 449 28.23 17.45 -15.97
N GLN A 450 28.44 17.74 -17.26
CA GLN A 450 29.78 17.85 -17.86
C GLN A 450 30.66 18.88 -17.14
N GLU A 451 30.05 20.03 -16.84
CA GLU A 451 30.66 21.18 -16.18
C GLU A 451 31.06 20.89 -14.72
N ARG A 452 30.51 19.82 -14.11
CA ARG A 452 30.77 19.43 -12.72
C ARG A 452 31.73 18.25 -12.57
N ILE A 453 32.24 17.66 -13.67
CA ILE A 453 33.15 16.49 -13.61
C ILE A 453 34.35 16.76 -12.70
N GLN A 454 34.93 17.96 -12.78
CA GLN A 454 36.11 18.37 -12.01
C GLN A 454 35.80 18.73 -10.54
N ASP A 455 34.54 18.68 -10.14
CA ASP A 455 34.08 18.93 -8.78
C ASP A 455 33.81 17.67 -7.98
N VAL A 456 33.87 16.49 -8.62
CA VAL A 456 33.59 15.21 -7.98
C VAL A 456 34.82 14.71 -7.21
N VAL A 457 34.60 14.31 -5.97
CA VAL A 457 35.55 13.57 -5.13
C VAL A 457 34.94 12.20 -4.86
N LEU A 458 35.46 11.16 -5.48
CA LEU A 458 35.05 9.78 -5.25
C LEU A 458 35.94 9.12 -4.20
N ILE A 459 35.36 8.81 -3.05
CA ILE A 459 36.00 8.06 -1.97
C ILE A 459 35.50 6.61 -2.07
N ASP A 460 36.33 5.73 -2.61
CA ASP A 460 36.01 4.31 -2.80
C ASP A 460 37.14 3.42 -2.23
N PRO A 461 36.94 2.78 -1.06
CA PRO A 461 37.90 1.86 -0.48
C PRO A 461 38.14 0.58 -1.30
N SER A 462 37.35 0.31 -2.33
CA SER A 462 37.62 -0.79 -3.26
C SER A 462 38.69 -0.43 -4.30
N ASP A 463 38.95 0.87 -4.53
CA ASP A 463 40.01 1.35 -5.40
C ASP A 463 41.37 1.33 -4.69
N GLY A 464 41.94 0.12 -4.57
CA GLY A 464 43.25 -0.07 -3.95
C GLY A 464 44.44 0.53 -4.73
N GLY A 465 44.23 0.94 -5.98
CA GLY A 465 45.28 1.54 -6.81
C GLY A 465 45.48 3.03 -6.53
N TYR A 466 44.39 3.73 -6.20
CA TYR A 466 44.36 5.17 -5.97
C TYR A 466 43.57 5.53 -4.70
N PRO A 467 44.00 5.05 -3.51
CA PRO A 467 43.36 5.39 -2.24
C PRO A 467 43.35 6.90 -2.00
N VAL A 468 42.18 7.42 -1.66
CA VAL A 468 42.02 8.81 -1.22
C VAL A 468 42.41 8.93 0.25
N GLY A 469 43.32 9.86 0.55
CA GLY A 469 43.83 10.08 1.91
C GLY A 469 42.77 10.63 2.87
N LEU A 470 42.58 9.97 4.01
CA LEU A 470 41.64 10.36 5.06
C LEU A 470 42.36 10.39 6.42
N ASN A 471 43.25 11.35 6.61
CA ASN A 471 43.84 11.57 7.93
C ASN A 471 42.81 12.17 8.90
N ILE A 472 42.28 11.34 9.78
CA ILE A 472 41.28 11.75 10.76
C ILE A 472 41.87 12.52 11.95
N LEU A 473 43.17 12.36 12.25
CA LEU A 473 43.85 12.98 13.40
C LEU A 473 44.37 14.39 13.09
N GLN A 474 43.55 15.19 12.42
CA GLN A 474 43.82 16.58 12.09
C GLN A 474 42.67 17.46 12.57
N ALA A 475 43.00 18.57 13.24
CA ALA A 475 42.05 19.55 13.75
C ALA A 475 42.71 20.94 13.84
N HIS A 476 41.91 21.99 13.69
CA HIS A 476 42.37 23.38 13.54
C HIS A 476 42.04 24.25 14.76
N SER A 477 41.28 23.74 15.74
CA SER A 477 40.94 24.43 16.98
C SER A 477 40.83 23.47 18.16
N ASP A 478 40.95 23.96 19.39
CA ASP A 478 40.85 23.12 20.60
C ASP A 478 39.48 22.43 20.73
N ILE A 479 38.40 23.17 20.44
CA ILE A 479 37.03 22.63 20.41
C ILE A 479 36.90 21.49 19.38
N GLU A 480 37.53 21.65 18.21
CA GLU A 480 37.53 20.62 17.17
C GLU A 480 38.28 19.36 17.63
N ARG A 481 39.38 19.53 18.38
CA ARG A 481 40.16 18.40 18.94
C ARG A 481 39.33 17.60 19.95
N GLU A 482 38.67 18.28 20.89
CA GLU A 482 37.82 17.63 21.89
C GLU A 482 36.65 16.88 21.26
N LEU A 483 35.94 17.51 20.32
CA LEU A 483 34.83 16.89 19.59
C LEU A 483 35.28 15.64 18.83
N LEU A 484 36.42 15.73 18.14
CA LEU A 484 37.00 14.62 17.39
C LEU A 484 37.38 13.45 18.28
N ALA A 485 38.03 13.73 19.41
CA ALA A 485 38.42 12.70 20.36
C ALA A 485 37.19 12.00 20.92
N SER A 486 36.14 12.76 21.29
CA SER A 486 34.87 12.21 21.75
C SER A 486 34.20 11.31 20.70
N ASP A 487 34.08 11.78 19.45
CA ASP A 487 33.48 11.02 18.35
C ASP A 487 34.26 9.74 18.05
N LEU A 488 35.59 9.82 17.97
CA LEU A 488 36.44 8.66 17.73
C LEU A 488 36.29 7.62 18.85
N VAL A 489 36.31 8.05 20.10
CA VAL A 489 36.15 7.14 21.24
C VAL A 489 34.76 6.50 21.22
N ALA A 490 33.70 7.27 20.94
CA ALA A 490 32.34 6.75 20.84
C ALA A 490 32.20 5.73 19.71
N LEU A 491 32.82 5.99 18.55
CA LEU A 491 32.83 5.08 17.42
C LEU A 491 33.57 3.78 17.74
N PHE A 492 34.77 3.86 18.30
CA PHE A 492 35.54 2.66 18.69
C PHE A 492 34.81 1.85 19.78
N ARG A 493 34.13 2.53 20.72
CA ARG A 493 33.30 1.90 21.74
C ARG A 493 32.12 1.13 21.13
N ARG A 494 31.38 1.76 20.21
CA ARG A 494 30.17 1.18 19.59
C ARG A 494 30.45 -0.16 18.91
N PHE A 495 31.63 -0.32 18.33
CA PHE A 495 32.02 -1.53 17.61
C PHE A 495 32.96 -2.44 18.41
N SER A 496 33.04 -2.28 19.74
CA SER A 496 33.80 -3.15 20.63
C SER A 496 32.88 -4.05 21.44
N THR A 497 33.22 -5.34 21.56
CA THR A 497 32.48 -6.31 22.39
C THR A 497 32.75 -6.15 23.89
N SER A 498 33.85 -5.48 24.25
CA SER A 498 34.20 -5.15 25.63
C SER A 498 34.73 -3.71 25.72
N TRP A 499 34.10 -2.91 26.58
CA TRP A 499 34.49 -1.52 26.84
C TRP A 499 34.31 -1.19 28.32
N GLY A 500 35.32 -0.56 28.91
CA GLY A 500 35.31 -0.14 30.32
C GLY A 500 35.93 1.25 30.47
N ASP A 501 35.75 1.86 31.63
CA ASP A 501 36.13 3.27 31.86
C ASP A 501 37.63 3.54 31.65
N GLN A 502 38.49 2.56 32.00
CA GLN A 502 39.93 2.64 31.74
C GLN A 502 40.25 2.68 30.23
N LEU A 503 39.55 1.88 29.41
CA LEU A 503 39.74 1.86 27.96
C LEU A 503 39.33 3.20 27.33
N HIS A 504 38.25 3.79 27.85
CA HIS A 504 37.79 5.10 27.43
C HIS A 504 38.88 6.17 27.65
N SER A 505 39.39 6.27 28.88
CA SER A 505 40.45 7.23 29.24
C SER A 505 41.73 7.02 28.41
N VAL A 506 42.19 5.78 28.27
CA VAL A 506 43.42 5.46 27.52
C VAL A 506 43.31 5.86 26.05
N LEU A 507 42.21 5.50 25.38
CA LEU A 507 42.04 5.84 23.97
C LEU A 507 41.86 7.35 23.76
N ALA A 508 41.07 8.01 24.62
CA ALA A 508 40.87 9.45 24.56
C ALA A 508 42.20 10.21 24.69
N ASN A 509 42.99 9.90 25.73
CA ASN A 509 44.29 10.53 25.95
C ASN A 509 45.32 10.18 24.87
N ALA A 510 45.20 9.01 24.22
CA ALA A 510 46.07 8.65 23.12
C ALA A 510 45.76 9.50 21.89
N ILE A 511 44.48 9.62 21.53
CA ILE A 511 44.01 10.45 20.42
C ILE A 511 44.39 11.92 20.67
N MET A 512 44.14 12.43 21.88
CA MET A 512 44.49 13.81 22.26
C MET A 512 45.99 14.08 22.14
N ALA A 513 46.86 13.14 22.54
CA ALA A 513 48.31 13.29 22.40
C ALA A 513 48.76 13.47 20.93
N PHE A 514 48.02 12.90 19.97
CA PHE A 514 48.27 13.14 18.54
C PHE A 514 47.67 14.46 18.06
N LEU A 515 46.48 14.85 18.55
CA LEU A 515 45.80 16.08 18.16
C LEU A 515 46.49 17.35 18.69
N TYR A 516 47.18 17.27 19.83
CA TYR A 516 47.99 18.34 20.43
C TYR A 516 49.47 18.26 20.04
N ASN A 517 49.83 17.36 19.12
CA ASN A 517 51.19 17.25 18.65
C ASN A 517 51.49 18.29 17.56
N THR A 518 52.70 18.84 17.57
CA THR A 518 53.21 19.69 16.48
C THR A 518 53.42 18.93 15.18
N LYS A 519 53.61 17.61 15.22
CA LYS A 519 53.75 16.75 14.03
C LYS A 519 52.48 15.93 13.80
N PRO A 520 51.87 15.96 12.60
CA PRO A 520 50.66 15.22 12.31
C PRO A 520 50.92 13.70 12.30
N GLY A 521 50.30 12.99 13.24
CA GLY A 521 50.21 11.53 13.21
C GLY A 521 49.05 11.04 12.35
N HIS A 522 48.90 9.72 12.28
CA HIS A 522 47.74 9.08 11.66
C HIS A 522 47.23 7.94 12.55
N ILE A 523 46.02 7.43 12.29
CA ILE A 523 45.40 6.43 13.18
C ILE A 523 46.24 5.15 13.36
N GLY A 524 47.04 4.76 12.36
CA GLY A 524 47.97 3.64 12.47
C GLY A 524 49.07 3.80 13.52
N ASP A 525 49.36 5.03 13.95
CA ASP A 525 50.39 5.32 14.95
C ASP A 525 49.87 5.09 16.37
N LEU A 526 48.55 5.12 16.59
CA LEU A 526 47.94 4.83 17.88
C LEU A 526 48.37 3.45 18.39
N ARG A 527 48.44 2.46 17.51
CA ARG A 527 48.90 1.12 17.87
C ARG A 527 50.34 1.13 18.39
N LYS A 528 51.25 1.77 17.66
CA LYS A 528 52.67 1.88 18.06
C LYS A 528 52.78 2.67 19.37
N PHE A 529 52.02 3.74 19.52
CA PHE A 529 51.99 4.57 20.72
C PHE A 529 51.55 3.79 21.98
N LEU A 530 50.56 2.91 21.84
CA LEU A 530 50.09 2.08 22.95
C LEU A 530 51.07 0.95 23.31
N ILE A 531 51.78 0.38 22.34
CA ILE A 531 52.65 -0.79 22.53
C ILE A 531 54.10 -0.41 22.86
N GLU A 532 54.66 0.60 22.20
CA GLU A 532 56.10 0.92 22.18
C GLU A 532 56.40 2.16 23.07
N PRO A 533 57.04 2.00 24.24
CA PRO A 533 57.32 3.12 25.13
C PRO A 533 58.25 4.19 24.54
N SER A 534 59.22 3.78 23.70
CA SER A 534 60.16 4.70 23.04
C SER A 534 59.45 5.60 22.02
N PHE A 535 58.55 5.03 21.21
CA PHE A 535 57.74 5.78 20.26
C PHE A 535 56.79 6.74 20.99
N ARG A 536 56.16 6.27 22.08
CA ARG A 536 55.32 7.11 22.94
C ARG A 536 56.07 8.32 23.49
N ALA A 537 57.28 8.11 24.03
CA ALA A 537 58.11 9.20 24.54
C ALA A 537 58.45 10.22 23.44
N ALA A 538 58.73 9.77 22.22
CA ALA A 538 59.01 10.66 21.09
C ALA A 538 57.79 11.50 20.67
N ILE A 539 56.59 10.93 20.68
CA ILE A 539 55.34 11.66 20.42
C ILE A 539 55.09 12.69 21.53
N LEU A 540 55.22 12.30 22.81
CA LEU A 540 54.96 13.20 23.95
C LEU A 540 55.94 14.39 24.02
N GLN A 541 57.17 14.26 23.52
CA GLN A 541 58.10 15.40 23.42
C GLN A 541 57.57 16.54 22.52
N GLY A 542 56.70 16.21 21.56
CA GLY A 542 56.08 17.18 20.65
C GLY A 542 54.67 17.63 21.07
N CYS A 543 54.16 17.16 22.20
CA CYS A 543 52.85 17.49 22.75
C CYS A 543 52.94 18.75 23.63
N ALA A 544 52.15 19.78 23.33
CA ALA A 544 52.17 21.04 24.08
C ALA A 544 51.44 20.98 25.43
N ASP A 545 50.61 19.96 25.65
CA ASP A 545 49.76 19.80 26.83
C ASP A 545 50.49 19.05 27.97
N GLU A 546 50.72 19.74 29.08
CA GLU A 546 51.41 19.22 30.27
C GLU A 546 50.59 18.15 31.03
N GLU A 547 49.26 18.23 31.02
CA GLU A 547 48.37 17.26 31.68
C GLU A 547 48.38 15.93 30.93
N LEU A 548 48.36 15.96 29.60
CA LEU A 548 48.53 14.74 28.79
C LEU A 548 49.90 14.09 29.05
N ALA A 549 50.96 14.88 29.15
CA ALA A 549 52.29 14.37 29.49
C ALA A 549 52.30 13.74 30.91
N TYR A 550 51.67 14.39 31.89
CA TYR A 550 51.55 13.88 33.25
C TYR A 550 50.80 12.53 33.28
N TYR A 551 49.63 12.45 32.65
CA TYR A 551 48.85 11.22 32.54
C TYR A 551 49.70 10.06 32.01
N TRP A 552 50.38 10.25 30.87
CA TRP A 552 51.14 9.17 30.23
C TRP A 552 52.40 8.77 31.00
N GLN A 553 53.01 9.69 31.76
CA GLN A 553 54.23 9.42 32.54
C GLN A 553 53.95 8.89 33.95
N ARG A 554 52.83 9.27 34.56
CA ARG A 554 52.54 8.99 35.98
C ARG A 554 51.33 8.10 36.19
N GLU A 555 50.23 8.33 35.48
CA GLU A 555 48.98 7.60 35.68
C GLU A 555 48.90 6.32 34.86
N TYR A 556 49.20 6.39 33.55
CA TYR A 556 49.13 5.23 32.65
C TYR A 556 49.95 4.02 33.14
N PRO A 557 51.18 4.18 33.69
CA PRO A 557 51.94 3.04 34.23
C PRO A 557 51.28 2.33 35.42
N LEU A 558 50.34 2.98 36.11
CA LEU A 558 49.57 2.38 37.22
C LEU A 558 48.40 1.53 36.72
N LEU A 559 48.04 1.64 35.43
CA LEU A 559 46.99 0.84 34.80
C LEU A 559 47.51 -0.59 34.49
N LYS A 560 46.65 -1.60 34.64
CA LYS A 560 47.00 -2.99 34.34
C LYS A 560 47.17 -3.18 32.82
N THR A 561 48.20 -3.92 32.39
CA THR A 561 48.52 -4.16 30.97
C THR A 561 47.43 -4.91 30.20
N SER A 562 46.55 -5.64 30.90
CA SER A 562 45.35 -6.27 30.32
C SER A 562 44.32 -5.26 29.79
N SER A 563 44.44 -3.98 30.15
CA SER A 563 43.44 -2.94 29.90
C SER A 563 43.53 -2.26 28.53
N ILE A 564 44.38 -2.71 27.59
CA ILE A 564 44.48 -2.13 26.23
C ILE A 564 44.17 -3.12 25.09
N GLY A 565 43.97 -4.40 25.40
CA GLY A 565 43.83 -5.46 24.40
C GLY A 565 42.63 -5.28 23.46
N SER A 566 41.49 -4.79 23.96
CA SER A 566 40.30 -4.55 23.13
C SER A 566 40.48 -3.37 22.17
N ILE A 567 41.16 -2.29 22.60
CA ILE A 567 41.53 -1.17 21.70
C ILE A 567 42.44 -1.68 20.57
N LEU A 568 43.48 -2.45 20.92
CA LEU A 568 44.41 -2.99 19.93
C LEU A 568 43.70 -3.94 18.95
N THR A 569 42.83 -4.82 19.44
CA THR A 569 42.03 -5.72 18.60
C THR A 569 41.16 -4.93 17.62
N ARG A 570 40.53 -3.84 18.09
CA ARG A 570 39.68 -3.00 17.25
C ARG A 570 40.49 -2.22 16.21
N LEU A 571 41.61 -1.62 16.60
CA LEU A 571 42.54 -0.95 15.68
C LEU A 571 43.06 -1.93 14.62
N ASP A 572 43.44 -3.14 15.02
CA ASP A 572 43.89 -4.17 14.08
C ASP A 572 42.77 -4.62 13.15
N SER A 573 41.53 -4.77 13.62
CA SER A 573 40.38 -5.10 12.76
C SER A 573 40.11 -4.02 11.71
N PHE A 574 40.14 -2.74 12.12
CA PHE A 574 39.93 -1.59 11.23
C PHE A 574 41.07 -1.40 10.23
N LEU A 575 42.31 -1.60 10.66
CA LEU A 575 43.51 -1.40 9.84
C LEU A 575 43.94 -2.65 9.08
N ARG A 576 43.28 -3.80 9.26
CA ARG A 576 43.62 -5.06 8.56
C ARG A 576 43.44 -4.95 7.04
N PRO A 577 42.31 -4.43 6.51
CA PRO A 577 42.16 -4.25 5.07
C PRO A 577 43.23 -3.31 4.51
N LYS A 578 43.97 -3.77 3.48
CA LYS A 578 45.05 -2.98 2.87
C LYS A 578 44.56 -1.64 2.34
N SER A 579 43.37 -1.61 1.73
CA SER A 579 42.80 -0.39 1.16
C SER A 579 42.45 0.64 2.24
N ILE A 580 41.73 0.25 3.29
CA ILE A 580 41.45 1.12 4.44
C ILE A 580 42.74 1.67 5.04
N ARG A 581 43.70 0.79 5.31
CA ARG A 581 45.00 1.19 5.86
C ARG A 581 45.73 2.18 4.95
N ALA A 582 45.69 1.98 3.63
CA ALA A 582 46.29 2.89 2.67
C ALA A 582 45.59 4.26 2.62
N MET A 583 44.33 4.36 3.01
CA MET A 583 43.58 5.64 3.10
C MET A 583 43.83 6.37 4.42
N VAL A 584 43.69 5.69 5.56
CA VAL A 584 43.67 6.33 6.89
C VAL A 584 45.04 6.48 7.54
N CYS A 585 46.05 5.76 7.06
CA CYS A 585 47.44 5.90 7.52
C CYS A 585 48.27 6.85 6.64
N GLN A 586 47.63 7.77 5.93
CA GLN A 586 48.33 8.85 5.22
C GLN A 586 48.54 10.03 6.18
N HIS A 587 49.66 10.74 6.06
CA HIS A 587 49.91 11.94 6.87
C HIS A 587 49.08 13.14 6.41
N GLN A 588 48.69 13.19 5.13
CA GLN A 588 47.77 14.18 4.58
C GLN A 588 46.39 13.55 4.39
N GLY A 589 45.33 14.37 4.47
CA GLY A 589 43.95 13.96 4.25
C GLY A 589 43.19 14.97 3.40
N LEU A 590 41.96 14.62 3.03
CA LEU A 590 41.04 15.54 2.36
C LEU A 590 40.73 16.78 3.21
N ASP A 591 40.81 17.96 2.58
CA ASP A 591 40.35 19.22 3.16
C ASP A 591 38.82 19.37 3.01
N PHE A 592 38.07 18.84 3.97
CA PHE A 592 36.61 18.94 3.98
C PHE A 592 36.10 20.40 4.07
N HIS A 593 36.85 21.31 4.67
CA HIS A 593 36.47 22.72 4.73
C HIS A 593 36.54 23.37 3.34
N GLY A 594 37.63 23.13 2.60
CA GLY A 594 37.78 23.55 1.20
C GLY A 594 36.75 22.91 0.27
N LEU A 595 36.49 21.60 0.41
CA LEU A 595 35.47 20.89 -0.39
C LEU A 595 34.06 21.45 -0.16
N MET A 596 33.70 21.71 1.10
CA MET A 596 32.38 22.23 1.46
C MET A 596 32.17 23.67 0.94
N ASN A 597 33.15 24.54 1.14
CA ASN A 597 33.08 25.95 0.70
C ASN A 597 33.18 26.11 -0.82
N GLY A 598 33.93 25.21 -1.47
CA GLY A 598 34.04 25.16 -2.93
C GLY A 598 32.87 24.50 -3.64
N GLY A 599 31.81 24.08 -2.92
CA GLY A 599 30.62 23.48 -3.51
C GLY A 599 30.86 22.13 -4.20
N LYS A 600 31.86 21.36 -3.73
CA LYS A 600 32.26 20.08 -4.33
C LYS A 600 31.22 18.98 -4.11
N ILE A 601 31.30 17.92 -4.92
CA ILE A 601 30.42 16.75 -4.87
C ILE A 601 31.23 15.59 -4.28
N VAL A 602 31.01 15.27 -3.02
CA VAL A 602 31.74 14.20 -2.32
C VAL A 602 30.90 12.93 -2.35
N LEU A 603 31.35 11.90 -3.07
CA LEU A 603 30.67 10.62 -3.19
C LEU A 603 31.44 9.56 -2.42
N VAL A 604 30.83 8.99 -1.39
CA VAL A 604 31.45 8.05 -0.46
C VAL A 604 30.90 6.64 -0.66
N LYS A 605 31.54 5.86 -1.53
CA LYS A 605 31.16 4.50 -1.88
C LYS A 605 31.82 3.53 -0.91
N LEU A 606 31.12 3.15 0.16
CA LEU A 606 31.74 2.40 1.26
C LEU A 606 31.89 0.89 0.98
N ALA A 607 31.39 0.38 -0.15
CA ALA A 607 31.61 -0.99 -0.63
C ALA A 607 31.53 -2.07 0.48
N GLN A 608 30.43 -2.06 1.23
CA GLN A 608 30.25 -2.85 2.46
C GLN A 608 30.63 -4.33 2.33
N GLY A 609 30.33 -4.94 1.18
CA GLY A 609 30.64 -6.35 0.91
C GLY A 609 32.13 -6.68 0.79
N LEU A 610 32.99 -5.68 0.47
CA LEU A 610 34.43 -5.89 0.27
C LEU A 610 35.25 -5.57 1.52
N ILE A 611 34.91 -4.49 2.23
CA ILE A 611 35.70 -4.03 3.40
C ILE A 611 35.12 -4.49 4.75
N GLY A 612 33.93 -5.09 4.73
CA GLY A 612 33.18 -5.51 5.91
C GLY A 612 32.27 -4.41 6.45
N SER A 613 31.12 -4.81 7.00
CA SER A 613 30.08 -3.90 7.53
C SER A 613 30.59 -2.92 8.56
N GLU A 614 31.25 -3.43 9.60
CA GLU A 614 31.74 -2.59 10.70
C GLU A 614 32.77 -1.55 10.25
N ASN A 615 33.64 -1.89 9.29
CA ASN A 615 34.66 -0.98 8.78
C ASN A 615 34.06 0.07 7.85
N SER A 616 33.08 -0.32 7.04
CA SER A 616 32.28 0.59 6.20
C SER A 616 31.56 1.64 7.06
N TYR A 617 30.85 1.19 8.11
CA TYR A 617 30.14 2.10 9.00
C TYR A 617 31.07 3.02 9.78
N LEU A 618 32.19 2.49 10.28
CA LEU A 618 33.20 3.29 10.96
C LEU A 618 33.77 4.36 10.02
N LEU A 619 34.16 4.00 8.79
CA LEU A 619 34.69 4.95 7.82
C LEU A 619 33.69 6.05 7.46
N GLY A 620 32.42 5.70 7.20
CA GLY A 620 31.39 6.69 6.91
C GLY A 620 31.13 7.62 8.08
N ALA A 621 31.09 7.11 9.32
CA ALA A 621 30.87 7.93 10.50
C ALA A 621 32.04 8.91 10.76
N LEU A 622 33.27 8.50 10.45
CA LEU A 622 34.44 9.40 10.48
C LEU A 622 34.31 10.55 9.48
N ILE A 623 33.78 10.27 8.28
CA ILE A 623 33.53 11.30 7.26
C ILE A 623 32.42 12.26 7.72
N VAL A 624 31.35 11.75 8.33
CA VAL A 624 30.29 12.59 8.92
C VAL A 624 30.85 13.50 10.01
N ALA A 625 31.72 12.99 10.90
CA ALA A 625 32.39 13.79 11.90
C ALA A 625 33.26 14.89 11.26
N LYS A 626 34.02 14.58 10.20
CA LYS A 626 34.82 15.58 9.46
C LYS A 626 33.98 16.67 8.79
N LEU A 627 32.83 16.30 8.21
CA LEU A 627 31.88 17.27 7.66
C LEU A 627 31.33 18.19 8.74
N GLN A 628 31.03 17.66 9.92
CA GLN A 628 30.60 18.48 11.04
C GLN A 628 31.64 19.52 11.43
N GLN A 629 32.91 19.09 11.56
CA GLN A 629 34.02 19.98 11.90
C GLN A 629 34.15 21.10 10.87
N ALA A 630 34.11 20.75 9.59
CA ALA A 630 34.12 21.71 8.48
C ALA A 630 32.94 22.69 8.56
N ALA A 631 31.74 22.24 8.95
CA ALA A 631 30.59 23.10 9.15
C ALA A 631 30.76 24.03 10.36
N LEU A 632 31.25 23.54 11.50
CA LEU A 632 31.50 24.36 12.69
C LEU A 632 32.55 25.45 12.42
N ALA A 633 33.59 25.16 11.64
CA ALA A 633 34.59 26.15 11.25
C ALA A 633 33.98 27.35 10.49
N ARG A 634 32.82 27.18 9.84
CA ARG A 634 32.08 28.29 9.19
C ARG A 634 31.49 29.29 10.17
N GLN A 635 31.55 29.05 11.48
CA GLN A 635 31.17 30.05 12.49
C GLN A 635 31.95 31.35 12.32
N GLN A 636 33.19 31.28 11.86
CA GLN A 636 34.05 32.45 11.60
C GLN A 636 33.65 33.23 10.35
N GLN A 637 32.81 32.66 9.47
CA GLN A 637 32.32 33.32 8.27
C GLN A 637 31.03 34.11 8.56
N GLN A 638 30.80 35.21 7.85
CA GLN A 638 29.50 35.90 7.87
C GLN A 638 28.39 35.00 7.32
N ALA A 639 27.19 35.06 7.89
CA ALA A 639 26.08 34.19 7.52
C ALA A 639 25.73 34.25 6.02
N SER A 640 25.85 35.42 5.39
CA SER A 640 25.61 35.65 3.95
C SER A 640 26.61 34.94 3.03
N ASN A 641 27.81 34.63 3.52
CA ASN A 641 28.88 34.02 2.72
C ASN A 641 28.87 32.49 2.84
N ARG A 642 28.02 31.92 3.71
CA ARG A 642 27.93 30.48 3.93
C ARG A 642 27.15 29.84 2.79
N THR A 643 27.83 29.10 1.94
CA THR A 643 27.18 28.35 0.85
C THR A 643 26.44 27.13 1.41
N PRO A 644 25.18 26.88 0.98
CA PRO A 644 24.46 25.67 1.36
C PRO A 644 25.22 24.41 0.94
N PHE A 645 25.28 23.44 1.85
CA PHE A 645 25.86 22.13 1.61
C PHE A 645 24.96 21.06 2.21
N PHE A 646 24.69 19.99 1.46
CA PHE A 646 23.76 18.95 1.87
C PHE A 646 24.47 17.60 2.02
N CYS A 647 24.30 16.96 3.18
CA CYS A 647 24.83 15.63 3.45
C CYS A 647 23.69 14.60 3.38
N TYR A 648 23.74 13.74 2.37
CA TYR A 648 22.83 12.63 2.15
C TYR A 648 23.43 11.38 2.78
N ILE A 649 22.71 10.82 3.75
CA ILE A 649 23.17 9.66 4.52
C ILE A 649 22.15 8.55 4.30
N ASP A 650 22.43 7.67 3.36
CA ASP A 650 21.66 6.43 3.22
C ASP A 650 21.97 5.50 4.39
N GLU A 651 20.98 4.74 4.85
CA GLU A 651 21.07 3.95 6.08
C GLU A 651 21.68 4.70 7.29
N PHE A 652 21.14 5.89 7.56
CA PHE A 652 21.55 6.85 8.61
C PHE A 652 21.87 6.22 9.97
N HIS A 653 21.13 5.18 10.36
CA HIS A 653 21.30 4.49 11.64
C HIS A 653 22.68 3.83 11.82
N HIS A 654 23.40 3.56 10.74
CA HIS A 654 24.78 3.05 10.79
C HIS A 654 25.80 4.14 11.15
N PHE A 655 25.55 5.39 10.78
CA PHE A 655 26.52 6.49 10.86
C PHE A 655 26.34 7.40 12.08
N ILE A 656 25.63 6.92 13.09
CA ILE A 656 25.33 7.67 14.30
C ILE A 656 26.60 7.95 15.14
N THR A 657 26.85 9.22 15.42
CA THR A 657 27.86 9.74 16.36
C THR A 657 27.22 10.69 17.38
N PRO A 658 27.79 10.85 18.60
CA PRO A 658 27.27 11.79 19.59
C PRO A 658 27.08 13.21 19.04
N SER A 659 27.99 13.63 18.18
CA SER A 659 28.04 14.99 17.65
C SER A 659 26.94 15.30 16.63
N LEU A 660 26.22 14.30 16.09
CA LEU A 660 25.04 14.50 15.23
C LEU A 660 23.92 15.27 15.93
N ASN A 661 23.77 15.14 17.24
CA ASN A 661 22.75 15.91 17.99
C ASN A 661 22.97 17.42 17.86
N THR A 662 24.24 17.85 17.87
CA THR A 662 24.61 19.25 17.63
C THR A 662 24.32 19.66 16.18
N ILE A 663 24.47 18.75 15.23
CA ILE A 663 24.14 19.03 13.82
C ILE A 663 22.62 19.22 13.66
N LEU A 664 21.83 18.27 14.13
CA LEU A 664 20.36 18.28 13.99
C LEU A 664 19.73 19.49 14.69
N SER A 665 20.28 19.93 15.83
CA SER A 665 19.73 21.08 16.58
C SER A 665 20.25 22.44 16.11
N GLY A 666 21.42 22.52 15.46
CA GLY A 666 22.13 23.80 15.29
C GLY A 666 22.80 24.04 13.94
N ALA A 667 22.99 23.03 13.09
CA ALA A 667 23.83 23.17 11.89
C ALA A 667 23.20 23.97 10.74
N ARG A 668 21.89 24.24 10.80
CA ARG A 668 21.24 25.22 9.93
C ARG A 668 22.00 26.55 9.88
N LYS A 669 22.53 26.99 11.03
CA LYS A 669 23.30 28.25 11.14
C LYS A 669 24.59 28.21 10.31
N TYR A 670 25.15 27.03 10.06
CA TYR A 670 26.40 26.84 9.31
C TYR A 670 26.18 26.50 7.83
N GLY A 671 24.93 26.55 7.35
CA GLY A 671 24.58 26.22 5.97
C GLY A 671 24.68 24.73 5.66
N LEU A 672 24.64 23.85 6.67
CA LEU A 672 24.65 22.39 6.50
C LEU A 672 23.25 21.83 6.72
N GLY A 673 22.70 21.16 5.70
CA GLY A 673 21.46 20.38 5.78
C GLY A 673 21.76 18.87 5.76
N LEU A 674 20.97 18.09 6.49
CA LEU A 674 21.08 16.63 6.51
C LEU A 674 19.87 16.00 5.82
N VAL A 675 20.09 14.96 5.04
CA VAL A 675 19.04 14.09 4.50
C VAL A 675 19.27 12.70 5.09
N CYS A 676 18.52 12.40 6.15
CA CYS A 676 18.68 11.20 6.96
C CYS A 676 17.69 10.14 6.50
N VAL A 677 18.21 9.03 5.97
CA VAL A 677 17.38 7.99 5.35
C VAL A 677 17.56 6.68 6.10
N HIS A 678 16.47 6.03 6.51
CA HIS A 678 16.53 4.71 7.15
C HIS A 678 15.23 3.94 6.95
N GLN A 679 15.24 2.65 7.30
CA GLN A 679 14.10 1.77 7.05
C GLN A 679 13.17 1.61 8.25
N ASP A 680 13.75 1.61 9.45
CA ASP A 680 13.08 1.20 10.68
C ASP A 680 13.40 2.21 11.80
N MET A 681 12.36 2.73 12.45
CA MET A 681 12.52 3.69 13.54
C MET A 681 12.95 3.02 14.86
N GLN A 682 12.56 1.77 15.10
CA GLN A 682 13.01 1.00 16.25
C GLN A 682 14.50 0.74 16.22
N GLN A 683 15.08 0.48 15.04
CA GLN A 683 16.52 0.31 14.91
C GLN A 683 17.25 1.59 15.34
N LEU A 684 16.77 2.75 14.91
CA LEU A 684 17.32 4.04 15.31
C LEU A 684 17.22 4.25 16.84
N LEU A 685 16.05 3.99 17.43
CA LEU A 685 15.81 4.08 18.88
C LEU A 685 16.69 3.14 19.72
N ARG A 686 16.98 1.94 19.22
CA ARG A 686 17.86 0.97 19.90
C ARG A 686 19.32 1.41 19.89
N VAL A 687 19.76 2.08 18.81
CA VAL A 687 21.13 2.58 18.72
C VAL A 687 21.29 3.82 19.59
N ASP A 688 20.41 4.81 19.44
CA ASP A 688 20.47 6.05 20.20
C ASP A 688 19.08 6.74 20.25
N GLY A 689 18.43 6.68 21.42
CA GLY A 689 17.11 7.27 21.64
C GLY A 689 17.09 8.80 21.61
N ASP A 690 18.19 9.44 21.98
CA ASP A 690 18.29 10.90 21.99
C ASP A 690 18.41 11.44 20.55
N ILE A 691 19.20 10.79 19.71
CA ILE A 691 19.33 11.14 18.29
C ILE A 691 18.04 10.84 17.54
N ALA A 692 17.35 9.74 17.86
CA ALA A 692 16.03 9.44 17.33
C ALA A 692 15.02 10.57 17.63
N SER A 693 14.97 11.02 18.88
CA SER A 693 14.12 12.14 19.33
C SER A 693 14.52 13.47 18.68
N SER A 694 15.82 13.74 18.57
CA SER A 694 16.37 14.94 17.92
C SER A 694 16.05 14.98 16.43
N LEU A 695 16.16 13.86 15.71
CA LEU A 695 15.77 13.76 14.31
C LEU A 695 14.26 14.01 14.14
N MET A 696 13.44 13.38 14.98
CA MET A 696 11.99 13.59 14.96
C MET A 696 11.63 15.05 15.25
N SER A 697 12.27 15.72 16.20
CA SER A 697 11.90 17.10 16.57
C SER A 697 12.46 18.16 15.62
N ASN A 698 13.66 17.96 15.07
CA ASN A 698 14.36 18.99 14.31
C ASN A 698 14.25 18.83 12.78
N ALA A 699 13.91 17.64 12.26
CA ALA A 699 13.66 17.48 10.83
C ALA A 699 12.38 18.23 10.43
N GLY A 700 12.56 19.33 9.70
CA GLY A 700 11.50 20.18 9.21
C GLY A 700 10.66 19.49 8.14
N THR A 701 11.24 18.59 7.36
CA THR A 701 10.50 17.80 6.36
C THR A 701 10.60 16.32 6.67
N ARG A 702 9.46 15.62 6.65
CA ARG A 702 9.41 14.15 6.78
C ARG A 702 8.72 13.54 5.57
N ILE A 703 9.31 12.50 5.01
CA ILE A 703 8.77 11.76 3.86
C ILE A 703 8.74 10.29 4.24
N CYS A 704 7.53 9.74 4.33
CA CYS A 704 7.27 8.36 4.72
C CYS A 704 6.81 7.59 3.49
N PHE A 705 7.64 6.66 3.02
CA PHE A 705 7.17 5.60 2.12
C PHE A 705 6.48 4.51 2.94
N ARG A 706 6.12 3.38 2.32
CA ARG A 706 5.43 2.29 3.01
C ARG A 706 6.13 1.87 4.31
N LEU A 707 5.38 1.87 5.41
CA LEU A 707 5.85 1.53 6.77
C LEU A 707 5.23 0.24 7.29
N GLY A 708 5.94 -0.42 8.22
CA GLY A 708 5.37 -1.50 9.03
C GLY A 708 4.52 -0.97 10.20
N ASP A 709 3.76 -1.84 10.85
CA ASP A 709 2.73 -1.48 11.84
C ASP A 709 3.21 -0.57 12.98
N ALA A 710 4.35 -0.89 13.57
CA ALA A 710 4.88 -0.14 14.71
C ALA A 710 5.34 1.27 14.31
N ASP A 711 5.95 1.40 13.13
CA ASP A 711 6.44 2.67 12.61
C ASP A 711 5.29 3.52 12.09
N ALA A 712 4.32 2.92 11.40
CA ALA A 712 3.11 3.60 10.94
C ALA A 712 2.34 4.26 12.11
N ARG A 713 2.13 3.52 13.21
CA ARG A 713 1.46 4.05 14.41
C ARG A 713 2.22 5.18 15.09
N ARG A 714 3.56 5.13 15.08
CA ARG A 714 4.39 6.19 15.66
C ARG A 714 4.43 7.42 14.75
N MET A 715 4.56 7.21 13.44
CA MET A 715 4.65 8.33 12.50
C MET A 715 3.33 9.07 12.40
N GLN A 716 2.16 8.39 12.46
CA GLN A 716 0.85 9.06 12.34
C GLN A 716 0.65 10.21 13.34
N GLU A 717 1.24 10.14 14.54
CA GLU A 717 1.13 11.20 15.56
C GLU A 717 1.69 12.54 15.07
N GLY A 718 2.54 12.51 14.05
CA GLY A 718 3.11 13.68 13.39
C GLY A 718 2.30 14.19 12.19
N PHE A 719 1.17 13.60 11.83
CA PHE A 719 0.37 13.94 10.64
C PHE A 719 -1.08 14.18 11.05
N SER A 720 -1.80 15.08 10.38
CA SER A 720 -3.20 15.38 10.72
C SER A 720 -4.21 14.83 9.72
N GLY A 721 -3.80 14.58 8.48
CA GLY A 721 -4.66 14.07 7.41
C GLY A 721 -4.55 12.57 7.14
N PHE A 722 -3.62 11.87 7.80
CA PHE A 722 -3.30 10.46 7.49
C PHE A 722 -3.22 9.59 8.75
N GLY A 723 -3.82 8.41 8.70
CA GLY A 723 -3.77 7.39 9.75
C GLY A 723 -2.71 6.33 9.48
N ALA A 724 -2.42 5.47 10.47
CA ALA A 724 -1.42 4.41 10.36
C ALA A 724 -1.57 3.52 9.11
N GLU A 725 -2.80 3.18 8.72
CA GLU A 725 -3.05 2.37 7.52
C GLU A 725 -2.72 3.04 6.20
N ASP A 726 -2.76 4.37 6.13
CA ASP A 726 -2.38 5.09 4.92
C ASP A 726 -0.90 4.88 4.65
N PHE A 727 -0.06 4.86 5.69
CA PHE A 727 1.36 4.55 5.59
C PHE A 727 1.63 3.07 5.27
N GLN A 728 0.75 2.15 5.66
CA GLN A 728 0.91 0.71 5.42
C GLN A 728 0.57 0.31 3.98
N ASN A 729 -0.35 1.05 3.34
CA ASN A 729 -0.92 0.70 2.03
C ASN A 729 -0.30 1.49 0.86
N LEU A 730 0.84 2.16 1.06
CA LEU A 730 1.53 2.88 0.01
C LEU A 730 2.16 1.94 -1.04
N ASN A 731 1.92 2.25 -2.31
CA ASN A 731 2.57 1.59 -3.45
C ASN A 731 4.02 2.08 -3.62
N VAL A 732 4.81 1.35 -4.42
CA VAL A 732 6.19 1.75 -4.77
C VAL A 732 6.16 3.13 -5.44
N GLY A 733 7.03 4.04 -5.00
CA GLY A 733 7.09 5.43 -5.45
C GLY A 733 6.08 6.37 -4.77
N ALA A 734 5.05 5.84 -4.11
CA ALA A 734 4.12 6.62 -3.30
C ALA A 734 4.67 6.84 -1.88
N ALA A 735 4.48 8.06 -1.38
CA ALA A 735 4.88 8.50 -0.05
C ALA A 735 3.81 9.42 0.54
N ILE A 736 3.85 9.58 1.86
CA ILE A 736 3.15 10.63 2.59
C ILE A 736 4.22 11.56 3.14
N ALA A 737 4.11 12.85 2.81
CA ALA A 737 5.07 13.85 3.18
C ALA A 737 4.42 14.90 4.09
N ARG A 738 5.25 15.52 4.94
CA ARG A 738 4.91 16.66 5.79
C ARG A 738 6.03 17.68 5.72
N VAL A 739 5.67 18.96 5.60
CA VAL A 739 6.63 20.07 5.62
C VAL A 739 6.31 21.08 6.73
N ASN A 740 7.23 21.22 7.68
CA ASN A 740 7.19 22.02 8.91
C ASN A 740 6.08 21.62 9.92
N THR A 741 4.81 21.85 9.62
CA THR A 741 3.68 21.68 10.57
C THR A 741 2.90 20.40 10.29
N ALA A 742 2.18 19.88 11.29
CA ALA A 742 1.43 18.62 11.15
C ALA A 742 0.33 18.70 10.07
N ASP A 743 -0.28 19.88 9.91
CA ASP A 743 -1.35 20.13 8.95
C ASP A 743 -0.87 20.33 7.51
N ALA A 744 0.44 20.52 7.32
CA ALA A 744 1.08 20.64 6.02
C ALA A 744 1.52 19.27 5.48
N ASP A 745 0.66 18.27 5.64
CA ASP A 745 0.83 16.92 5.12
C ASP A 745 0.05 16.66 3.83
N PHE A 746 0.58 15.76 3.00
CA PHE A 746 0.02 15.44 1.68
C PHE A 746 0.58 14.10 1.17
N ASN A 747 -0.14 13.50 0.23
CA ASN A 747 0.35 12.35 -0.53
C ASN A 747 1.29 12.83 -1.65
N LEU A 748 2.34 12.07 -1.91
CA LEU A 748 3.40 12.42 -2.83
C LEU A 748 3.74 11.20 -3.68
N PHE A 749 3.94 11.39 -4.98
CA PHE A 749 4.49 10.38 -5.86
C PHE A 749 5.88 10.83 -6.35
N VAL A 750 6.90 10.05 -6.01
CA VAL A 750 8.29 10.33 -6.39
C VAL A 750 8.53 9.77 -7.78
N LEU A 751 8.92 10.63 -8.71
CA LEU A 751 9.24 10.23 -10.07
C LEU A 751 10.71 9.80 -10.18
N PRO A 752 11.01 8.70 -10.91
CA PRO A 752 12.37 8.40 -11.30
C PRO A 752 12.90 9.49 -12.23
N ARG A 753 14.16 9.87 -12.03
CA ARG A 753 14.86 10.81 -12.92
C ARG A 753 15.75 10.02 -13.86
N GLU A 754 15.42 10.05 -15.14
CA GLU A 754 16.31 9.52 -16.18
C GLU A 754 17.63 10.31 -16.21
N PRO A 755 18.80 9.65 -16.31
CA PRO A 755 20.07 10.32 -16.48
C PRO A 755 20.04 11.15 -17.78
N GLN A 756 20.39 12.44 -17.68
CA GLN A 756 20.47 13.30 -18.85
C GLN A 756 21.91 13.34 -19.37
N GLY A 757 22.10 12.86 -20.60
CA GLY A 757 23.38 12.92 -21.31
C GLY A 757 24.10 11.58 -21.42
N GLU A 758 25.32 11.63 -21.94
CA GLU A 758 26.20 10.46 -22.06
C GLU A 758 26.77 10.05 -20.70
N ASP A 759 26.98 8.75 -20.51
CA ASP A 759 27.64 8.22 -19.32
C ASP A 759 29.14 8.58 -19.34
N ARG A 760 29.53 9.49 -18.43
CA ARG A 760 30.91 9.97 -18.27
C ARG A 760 31.59 9.40 -17.03
N THR A 761 31.09 8.30 -16.48
CA THR A 761 31.59 7.70 -15.24
C THR A 761 33.10 7.46 -15.28
N THR A 762 33.63 6.95 -16.40
CA THR A 762 35.07 6.69 -16.55
C THR A 762 35.91 7.97 -16.45
N ASP A 763 35.47 9.06 -17.08
CA ASP A 763 36.18 10.35 -17.05
C ASP A 763 36.14 10.97 -15.65
N ILE A 764 35.00 10.86 -14.96
CA ILE A 764 34.82 11.34 -13.59
C ILE A 764 35.76 10.61 -12.63
N ILE A 765 35.82 9.28 -12.73
CA ILE A 765 36.71 8.46 -11.90
C ILE A 765 38.18 8.83 -12.17
N ALA A 766 38.57 8.99 -13.45
CA ALA A 766 39.92 9.38 -13.81
C ALA A 766 40.31 10.76 -13.25
N ALA A 767 39.43 11.76 -13.40
CA ALA A 767 39.64 13.12 -12.88
C ALA A 767 39.74 13.13 -11.34
N SER A 768 38.90 12.35 -10.65
CA SER A 768 38.97 12.21 -9.20
C SER A 768 40.27 11.54 -8.74
N ARG A 769 40.73 10.48 -9.43
CA ARG A 769 42.00 9.81 -9.14
C ARG A 769 43.20 10.73 -9.30
N GLU A 770 43.23 11.51 -10.38
CA GLU A 770 44.32 12.43 -10.68
C GLU A 770 44.47 13.52 -9.60
N ARG A 771 43.35 14.04 -9.09
CA ARG A 771 43.36 15.14 -8.10
C ARG A 771 43.49 14.70 -6.66
N TYR A 772 42.85 13.58 -6.28
CA TYR A 772 42.66 13.20 -4.88
C TYR A 772 43.23 11.82 -4.52
N GLY A 773 43.52 10.98 -5.52
CA GLY A 773 44.06 9.64 -5.31
C GLY A 773 45.59 9.66 -5.15
N VAL A 774 46.10 8.82 -4.25
CA VAL A 774 47.54 8.60 -4.10
C VAL A 774 47.93 7.29 -4.78
N PRO A 775 48.73 7.28 -5.87
CA PRO A 775 49.09 6.06 -6.57
C PRO A 775 49.87 5.09 -5.65
N VAL A 776 49.36 3.87 -5.48
CA VAL A 776 50.09 2.81 -4.77
C VAL A 776 51.07 2.17 -5.74
N ALA A 777 52.37 2.33 -5.49
CA ALA A 777 53.40 1.66 -6.30
C ALA A 777 53.17 0.13 -6.28
N PRO A 778 53.26 -0.58 -7.43
CA PRO A 778 53.17 -2.03 -7.44
C PRO A 778 54.31 -2.59 -6.58
N GLN A 779 53.95 -3.37 -5.56
CA GLN A 779 54.94 -4.01 -4.69
C GLN A 779 55.79 -4.96 -5.55
N GLY A 780 57.05 -4.61 -5.76
CA GLY A 780 58.04 -5.53 -6.33
C GLY A 780 58.14 -6.80 -5.48
N PRO A 781 58.69 -7.90 -6.04
CA PRO A 781 58.81 -9.16 -5.31
C PRO A 781 59.52 -8.94 -3.97
N ILE A 782 58.88 -9.40 -2.89
CA ILE A 782 59.40 -9.36 -1.53
C ILE A 782 60.76 -10.09 -1.53
N PRO A 783 61.87 -9.45 -1.12
CA PRO A 783 63.14 -10.15 -1.00
C PRO A 783 63.00 -11.29 0.02
N PRO A 784 63.56 -12.49 -0.24
CA PRO A 784 63.44 -13.60 0.68
C PRO A 784 64.01 -13.21 2.06
N PRO A 785 63.36 -13.62 3.17
CA PRO A 785 63.87 -13.34 4.50
C PRO A 785 65.28 -13.93 4.67
N PRO A 786 66.19 -13.27 5.42
CA PRO A 786 67.52 -13.79 5.65
C PRO A 786 67.44 -15.16 6.33
N SER A 787 68.11 -16.15 5.73
CA SER A 787 68.17 -17.53 6.19
C SER A 787 68.76 -17.61 7.60
N ALA A 788 67.94 -18.03 8.57
CA ALA A 788 68.42 -18.43 9.90
C ALA A 788 69.24 -19.75 9.79
N PRO A 789 70.27 -19.95 10.63
CA PRO A 789 71.10 -21.16 10.59
C PRO A 789 70.32 -22.40 11.07
N PRO A 790 70.65 -23.60 10.55
CA PRO A 790 69.87 -24.81 10.80
C PRO A 790 69.97 -25.31 12.25
N PRO A 791 68.88 -25.83 12.85
CA PRO A 791 68.93 -26.51 14.16
C PRO A 791 69.62 -27.88 14.06
N GLN A 792 70.37 -28.25 15.10
CA GLN A 792 70.92 -29.61 15.27
C GLN A 792 69.83 -30.55 15.82
N GLU A 793 69.68 -31.75 15.23
CA GLU A 793 68.79 -32.83 15.68
C GLU A 793 69.53 -33.91 16.50
N PRO A 794 68.93 -34.48 17.57
CA PRO A 794 69.26 -35.80 18.12
C PRO A 794 68.47 -36.96 17.43
N PRO A 795 68.88 -38.23 17.59
CA PRO A 795 68.62 -39.30 16.62
C PRO A 795 67.26 -40.01 16.75
N VAL A 796 66.79 -40.55 15.61
CA VAL A 796 65.52 -41.28 15.39
C VAL A 796 65.75 -42.80 15.30
N PRO A 797 64.86 -43.69 15.82
CA PRO A 797 64.78 -45.10 15.45
C PRO A 797 63.76 -45.40 14.31
N PRO A 798 63.88 -46.55 13.60
CA PRO A 798 63.60 -46.65 12.15
C PRO A 798 62.25 -47.40 11.85
N PRO A 799 61.86 -47.70 10.59
CA PRO A 799 60.61 -47.19 10.00
C PRO A 799 59.65 -48.29 9.47
N ALA A 800 58.45 -47.89 9.01
CA ALA A 800 57.61 -48.69 8.11
C ALA A 800 56.72 -47.74 7.27
N PRO A 801 56.33 -48.10 6.03
CA PRO A 801 56.67 -47.33 4.84
C PRO A 801 55.51 -46.60 4.15
N SER A 802 55.89 -45.58 3.38
CA SER A 802 55.08 -44.81 2.42
C SER A 802 54.77 -45.62 1.14
N PRO A 803 53.85 -45.15 0.26
CA PRO A 803 54.36 -44.40 -0.89
C PRO A 803 53.50 -43.21 -1.38
N THR A 804 54.24 -42.16 -1.75
CA THR A 804 54.23 -41.30 -2.98
C THR A 804 53.55 -41.88 -4.24
N VAL A 805 53.10 -41.16 -5.30
CA VAL A 805 52.79 -39.75 -5.65
C VAL A 805 52.24 -39.72 -7.13
N ALA A 806 51.28 -38.82 -7.42
CA ALA A 806 50.92 -38.12 -8.70
C ALA A 806 50.35 -38.87 -9.95
N PRO A 807 49.66 -38.19 -10.93
CA PRO A 807 49.49 -36.75 -11.16
C PRO A 807 48.04 -36.22 -11.45
N ARG A 808 47.95 -34.88 -11.52
CA ARG A 808 46.78 -34.00 -11.77
C ARG A 808 45.97 -34.26 -13.05
N GLN A 809 44.67 -33.93 -13.00
CA GLN A 809 43.92 -33.29 -14.10
C GLN A 809 43.18 -32.03 -13.61
N ARG A 810 43.31 -30.92 -14.37
CA ARG A 810 42.40 -29.73 -14.40
C ARG A 810 41.12 -30.17 -15.15
N LYS A 811 39.90 -29.61 -15.05
CA LYS A 811 39.24 -28.40 -14.48
C LYS A 811 37.72 -28.63 -14.69
N ALA A 812 36.84 -28.09 -13.85
CA ALA A 812 35.55 -27.53 -14.27
C ALA A 812 34.96 -26.64 -13.15
N ALA A 813 34.16 -25.65 -13.53
CA ALA A 813 33.73 -24.53 -12.71
C ALA A 813 32.53 -24.85 -11.79
N GLY A 814 32.51 -24.21 -10.62
CA GLY A 814 31.32 -23.92 -9.83
C GLY A 814 30.78 -25.05 -8.95
N GLU A 815 31.33 -25.23 -7.75
CA GLU A 815 30.67 -25.96 -6.66
C GLU A 815 30.49 -25.03 -5.47
N GLN A 816 29.23 -24.75 -5.13
CA GLN A 816 28.84 -24.14 -3.86
C GLN A 816 29.12 -25.17 -2.76
N GLY A 817 29.81 -24.77 -1.69
CA GLY A 817 30.18 -25.71 -0.62
C GLY A 817 28.95 -26.29 0.10
N PRO A 818 29.05 -27.51 0.66
CA PRO A 818 27.92 -28.23 1.28
C PRO A 818 27.24 -27.47 2.43
N ASP A 819 27.98 -26.63 3.17
CA ASP A 819 27.43 -25.78 4.24
C ASP A 819 26.49 -24.67 3.73
N THR A 820 26.63 -24.30 2.45
CA THR A 820 25.83 -23.26 1.80
C THR A 820 24.49 -23.82 1.34
N GLU A 821 24.50 -25.02 0.76
CA GLU A 821 23.29 -25.74 0.35
C GLU A 821 22.46 -26.17 1.57
N HIS A 822 23.12 -26.51 2.68
CA HIS A 822 22.45 -26.86 3.95
C HIS A 822 21.65 -25.69 4.51
N ARG A 823 22.31 -24.53 4.62
CA ARG A 823 21.67 -23.29 5.07
C ARG A 823 20.59 -22.81 4.10
N TYR A 824 20.78 -23.01 2.80
CA TYR A 824 19.77 -22.67 1.80
C TYR A 824 18.49 -23.48 1.99
N LEU A 825 18.59 -24.81 2.12
CA LEU A 825 17.42 -25.67 2.31
C LEU A 825 16.73 -25.43 3.65
N GLN A 826 17.48 -25.22 4.73
CA GLN A 826 16.92 -24.83 6.02
C GLN A 826 16.13 -23.52 5.92
N SER A 827 16.68 -22.51 5.23
CA SER A 827 16.02 -21.22 5.03
C SER A 827 14.77 -21.32 4.15
N LEU A 828 14.83 -22.14 3.09
CA LEU A 828 13.72 -22.39 2.19
C LEU A 828 12.55 -23.07 2.90
N ILE A 829 12.82 -24.13 3.67
CA ILE A 829 11.81 -24.86 4.44
C ILE A 829 11.19 -23.96 5.51
N LYS A 830 12.02 -23.15 6.21
CA LYS A 830 11.54 -22.17 7.19
C LYS A 830 10.58 -21.17 6.55
N ALA A 831 10.99 -20.54 5.44
CA ALA A 831 10.18 -19.55 4.73
C ALA A 831 8.87 -20.14 4.19
N MET A 832 8.89 -21.37 3.66
CA MET A 832 7.69 -22.06 3.21
C MET A 832 6.77 -22.43 4.37
N GLY A 833 7.30 -22.93 5.49
CA GLY A 833 6.53 -23.22 6.69
C GLY A 833 5.82 -21.98 7.25
N GLU A 834 6.55 -20.88 7.39
CA GLU A 834 6.01 -19.59 7.89
C GLU A 834 4.92 -19.04 6.96
N ARG A 835 5.11 -19.13 5.63
CA ARG A 835 4.11 -18.73 4.64
C ARG A 835 2.80 -19.54 4.74
N HIS A 836 2.88 -20.79 5.19
CA HIS A 836 1.72 -21.67 5.37
C HIS A 836 1.23 -21.70 6.84
N GLY A 837 1.63 -20.70 7.64
CA GLY A 837 1.12 -20.47 9.00
C GLY A 837 1.73 -21.37 10.08
N TYR A 838 2.87 -22.03 9.82
CA TYR A 838 3.63 -22.73 10.85
C TYR A 838 4.61 -21.79 11.55
N ARG A 839 4.82 -21.99 12.86
CA ARG A 839 5.98 -21.43 13.55
C ARG A 839 7.20 -22.30 13.21
N ALA A 840 8.23 -21.69 12.64
CA ALA A 840 9.40 -22.42 12.15
C ALA A 840 10.68 -22.02 12.90
N ASN A 841 11.37 -23.00 13.48
CA ASN A 841 12.63 -22.81 14.18
C ASN A 841 13.70 -23.70 13.52
N ILE A 842 14.87 -23.13 13.24
CA ILE A 842 16.03 -23.87 12.72
C ILE A 842 16.86 -24.35 13.91
N GLU A 843 17.50 -25.52 13.78
CA GLU A 843 18.52 -25.98 14.73
C GLU A 843 17.97 -26.18 16.16
N VAL A 844 16.83 -26.86 16.28
CA VAL A 844 16.12 -27.04 17.56
C VAL A 844 16.66 -28.25 18.33
N PRO A 845 17.14 -28.09 19.58
CA PRO A 845 17.55 -29.23 20.38
C PRO A 845 16.37 -30.16 20.68
N THR A 846 16.59 -31.47 20.65
CA THR A 846 15.58 -32.47 21.03
C THR A 846 15.30 -32.41 22.53
N LYS A 847 14.12 -32.85 22.96
CA LYS A 847 13.67 -32.79 24.36
C LYS A 847 14.56 -33.53 25.34
N ASP A 848 15.30 -34.55 24.88
CA ASP A 848 16.27 -35.30 25.67
C ASP A 848 17.66 -34.64 25.74
N GLY A 849 17.86 -33.54 25.00
CA GLY A 849 19.10 -32.76 24.93
C GLY A 849 20.26 -33.46 24.19
N LYS A 850 20.02 -34.59 23.53
CA LYS A 850 21.07 -35.44 22.92
C LYS A 850 21.23 -35.25 21.41
N GLY A 851 20.43 -34.41 20.77
CA GLY A 851 20.58 -34.07 19.36
C GLY A 851 19.83 -32.80 18.98
N GLN A 852 19.88 -32.48 17.68
CA GLN A 852 19.28 -31.27 17.11
C GLN A 852 18.46 -31.63 15.86
N ILE A 853 17.33 -30.95 15.67
CA ILE A 853 16.46 -31.04 14.49
C ILE A 853 16.76 -29.84 13.59
N ASP A 854 17.04 -30.07 12.31
CA ASP A 854 17.48 -29.01 11.40
C ASP A 854 16.42 -27.92 11.22
N VAL A 855 15.16 -28.30 10.98
CA VAL A 855 14.03 -27.36 11.00
C VAL A 855 12.82 -28.01 11.66
N LEU A 856 12.28 -27.37 12.69
CA LEU A 856 11.04 -27.80 13.34
C LEU A 856 9.91 -26.82 13.00
N LEU A 857 8.84 -27.34 12.43
CA LEU A 857 7.60 -26.61 12.19
C LEU A 857 6.55 -27.01 13.22
N SER A 858 5.88 -26.04 13.84
CA SER A 858 4.81 -26.28 14.80
C SER A 858 3.58 -25.41 14.51
N ARG A 859 2.40 -26.04 14.56
CA ARG A 859 1.10 -25.38 14.43
C ARG A 859 0.03 -26.26 15.09
N ASP A 860 -0.69 -25.70 16.05
CA ASP A 860 -1.66 -26.45 16.89
C ASP A 860 -1.01 -27.73 17.47
N ASP A 861 -1.62 -28.90 17.28
CA ASP A 861 -1.11 -30.21 17.69
C ASP A 861 -0.15 -30.87 16.67
N GLU A 862 0.17 -30.19 15.56
CA GLU A 862 1.05 -30.71 14.50
C GLU A 862 2.50 -30.25 14.71
N ARG A 863 3.43 -31.20 14.79
CA ARG A 863 4.88 -30.97 14.85
C ARG A 863 5.57 -31.73 13.72
N ILE A 864 6.12 -31.00 12.75
CA ILE A 864 6.80 -31.57 11.60
C ILE A 864 8.29 -31.28 11.71
N ALA A 865 9.10 -32.33 11.83
CA ALA A 865 10.55 -32.21 11.79
C ALA A 865 11.04 -32.36 10.35
N PHE A 866 11.95 -31.48 9.92
CA PHE A 866 12.69 -31.59 8.67
C PHE A 866 14.17 -31.81 8.98
N GLU A 867 14.75 -32.84 8.35
CA GLU A 867 16.17 -33.16 8.37
C GLU A 867 16.75 -32.93 6.97
N VAL A 868 17.86 -32.21 6.86
CA VAL A 868 18.48 -31.80 5.59
C VAL A 868 19.69 -32.67 5.29
N SER A 869 19.57 -33.52 4.28
CA SER A 869 20.59 -34.53 3.97
C SER A 869 21.44 -34.15 2.75
N ILE A 870 22.66 -33.65 2.99
CA ILE A 870 23.57 -33.19 1.91
C ILE A 870 24.83 -34.05 1.78
N ASN A 871 25.51 -34.39 2.87
CA ASN A 871 26.74 -35.21 2.85
C ASN A 871 26.78 -36.28 3.96
N THR A 872 25.67 -36.51 4.63
CA THR A 872 25.49 -37.47 5.72
C THR A 872 25.20 -38.88 5.19
N ASP A 873 25.69 -39.90 5.90
CA ASP A 873 25.46 -41.31 5.58
C ASP A 873 24.00 -41.68 5.86
N ALA A 874 23.41 -42.57 5.05
CA ALA A 874 22.06 -43.05 5.23
C ALA A 874 21.86 -43.78 6.59
N ASP A 875 22.90 -44.27 7.26
CA ASP A 875 22.77 -44.83 8.62
C ASP A 875 22.60 -43.73 9.68
N TRP A 876 23.25 -42.58 9.46
CA TRP A 876 23.10 -41.39 10.30
C TRP A 876 21.70 -40.77 10.16
N GLU A 877 21.16 -40.73 8.94
CA GLU A 877 19.80 -40.24 8.66
C GLU A 877 18.73 -41.09 9.35
N MET A 878 18.91 -42.41 9.38
CA MET A 878 18.00 -43.31 10.09
C MET A 878 17.99 -43.04 11.60
N HIS A 879 19.13 -42.68 12.18
CA HIS A 879 19.22 -42.25 13.57
C HIS A 879 18.48 -40.93 13.80
N ASN A 880 18.66 -39.93 12.94
CA ASN A 880 17.96 -38.64 13.04
C ASN A 880 16.44 -38.75 12.87
N ILE A 881 15.96 -39.60 11.95
CA ILE A 881 14.53 -39.89 11.79
C ILE A 881 13.96 -40.52 13.07
N ALA A 882 14.63 -41.54 13.61
CA ALA A 882 14.18 -42.23 14.84
C ALA A 882 14.11 -41.25 16.03
N LYS A 883 15.12 -40.38 16.14
CA LYS A 883 15.19 -39.31 17.15
C LYS A 883 14.01 -38.33 17.03
N CYS A 884 13.68 -37.88 15.82
CA CYS A 884 12.56 -36.97 15.59
C CYS A 884 11.20 -37.60 15.92
N LEU A 885 11.02 -38.88 15.59
CA LEU A 885 9.81 -39.64 15.96
C LEU A 885 9.69 -39.79 17.48
N ALA A 886 10.80 -40.09 18.17
CA ALA A 886 10.85 -40.19 19.64
C ALA A 886 10.59 -38.84 20.34
N ASP A 887 10.92 -37.71 19.73
CA ASP A 887 10.60 -36.36 20.24
C ASP A 887 9.09 -36.03 20.20
N GLY A 888 8.29 -36.90 19.58
CA GLY A 888 6.84 -36.74 19.42
C GLY A 888 6.47 -35.87 18.22
N CYS A 889 7.27 -35.89 17.15
CA CYS A 889 6.88 -35.25 15.89
C CYS A 889 5.79 -36.09 15.20
N THR A 890 4.73 -35.43 14.75
CA THR A 890 3.61 -36.07 14.06
C THR A 890 3.98 -36.51 12.64
N LYS A 891 4.94 -35.80 12.02
CA LYS A 891 5.56 -36.14 10.73
C LYS A 891 7.05 -35.83 10.76
N VAL A 892 7.84 -36.59 10.00
CA VAL A 892 9.27 -36.35 9.80
C VAL A 892 9.55 -36.33 8.30
N ALA A 893 10.19 -35.29 7.81
CA ALA A 893 10.52 -35.12 6.41
C ALA A 893 12.05 -35.07 6.24
N VAL A 894 12.60 -35.89 5.34
CA VAL A 894 14.02 -35.79 4.95
C VAL A 894 14.08 -35.10 3.60
N CYS A 895 14.81 -33.98 3.55
CA CYS A 895 14.97 -33.18 2.34
C CYS A 895 16.38 -33.33 1.78
N SER A 896 16.51 -33.69 0.50
CA SER A 896 17.81 -33.79 -0.18
C SER A 896 17.69 -33.45 -1.65
N GLY A 897 18.67 -32.70 -2.19
CA GLY A 897 18.81 -32.48 -3.62
C GLY A 897 19.24 -33.73 -4.41
N ASN A 898 19.64 -34.82 -3.74
CA ASN A 898 20.14 -36.03 -4.38
C ASN A 898 19.10 -37.19 -4.38
N ALA A 899 18.49 -37.42 -5.54
CA ALA A 899 17.48 -38.47 -5.73
C ALA A 899 17.97 -39.90 -5.43
N ARG A 900 19.26 -40.19 -5.67
CA ARG A 900 19.85 -41.52 -5.36
C ARG A 900 19.92 -41.74 -3.86
N ARG A 901 20.21 -40.70 -3.08
CA ARG A 901 20.25 -40.74 -1.62
C ARG A 901 18.85 -40.92 -1.03
N LEU A 902 17.85 -40.17 -1.51
CA LEU A 902 16.45 -40.37 -1.09
C LEU A 902 15.98 -41.81 -1.34
N SER A 903 16.37 -42.41 -2.46
CA SER A 903 16.06 -43.82 -2.75
C SER A 903 16.72 -44.81 -1.77
N GLN A 904 17.97 -44.55 -1.36
CA GLN A 904 18.68 -45.37 -0.36
C GLN A 904 18.04 -45.24 1.03
N ILE A 905 17.76 -44.01 1.48
CA ILE A 905 17.08 -43.76 2.75
C ILE A 905 15.69 -44.42 2.74
N GLY A 906 14.93 -44.32 1.65
CA GLY A 906 13.62 -44.96 1.54
C GLY A 906 13.65 -46.49 1.55
N LYS A 907 14.73 -47.14 1.09
CA LYS A 907 14.90 -48.60 1.28
C LYS A 907 15.15 -48.93 2.75
N ARG A 908 15.98 -48.16 3.46
CA ARG A 908 16.26 -48.35 4.88
C ARG A 908 15.07 -48.05 5.78
N VAL A 909 14.29 -47.01 5.49
CA VAL A 909 13.05 -46.70 6.22
C VAL A 909 12.07 -47.87 6.19
N ARG A 910 11.91 -48.51 5.02
CA ARG A 910 11.03 -49.69 4.86
C ARG A 910 11.52 -50.94 5.61
N GLN A 911 12.82 -51.04 5.85
CA GLN A 911 13.44 -52.17 6.55
C GLN A 911 13.57 -51.91 8.07
N GLY A 912 13.70 -50.66 8.49
CA GLY A 912 14.04 -50.27 9.86
C GLY A 912 12.90 -49.77 10.74
N PHE A 913 11.76 -49.32 10.16
CA PHE A 913 10.63 -48.81 10.93
C PHE A 913 9.34 -49.63 10.72
N PRO A 914 8.45 -49.75 11.72
CA PRO A 914 7.14 -50.38 11.56
C PRO A 914 6.25 -49.65 10.53
N PRO A 915 5.29 -50.31 9.86
CA PRO A 915 4.41 -49.69 8.87
C PRO A 915 3.67 -48.44 9.36
N ALA A 916 3.33 -48.38 10.66
CA ALA A 916 2.65 -47.25 11.29
C ALA A 916 3.54 -45.99 11.46
N GLU A 917 4.86 -46.17 11.48
CA GLU A 917 5.83 -45.06 11.54
C GLU A 917 6.31 -44.67 10.13
N GLN A 918 6.40 -45.64 9.21
CA GLN A 918 6.71 -45.38 7.81
C GLN A 918 5.74 -44.38 7.17
N SER A 919 4.45 -44.42 7.53
CA SER A 919 3.44 -43.49 7.01
C SER A 919 3.60 -42.05 7.49
N LYS A 920 4.45 -41.80 8.51
CA LYS A 920 4.78 -40.47 9.04
C LYS A 920 6.07 -39.90 8.45
N ILE A 921 6.83 -40.70 7.70
CA ILE A 921 8.12 -40.32 7.13
C ILE A 921 7.95 -39.92 5.67
N HIS A 922 8.38 -38.71 5.31
CA HIS A 922 8.31 -38.16 3.96
C HIS A 922 9.71 -37.95 3.40
N LEU A 923 9.95 -38.39 2.17
CA LEU A 923 11.22 -38.19 1.48
C LEU A 923 10.98 -37.19 0.36
N LEU A 924 11.60 -36.03 0.48
CA LEU A 924 11.27 -34.87 -0.35
C LEU A 924 12.52 -34.37 -1.08
N SER A 925 12.40 -34.11 -2.37
CA SER A 925 13.33 -33.21 -3.04
C SER A 925 12.92 -31.75 -2.78
N PRO A 926 13.80 -30.76 -3.01
CA PRO A 926 13.44 -29.34 -2.88
C PRO A 926 12.22 -28.96 -3.73
N ASP A 927 12.07 -29.57 -4.91
CA ASP A 927 10.94 -29.34 -5.83
C ASP A 927 9.61 -29.94 -5.32
N ASP A 928 9.67 -30.89 -4.38
CA ASP A 928 8.49 -31.50 -3.76
C ASP A 928 7.94 -30.66 -2.58
N LEU A 929 8.72 -29.73 -2.03
CA LEU A 929 8.34 -28.92 -0.87
C LEU A 929 7.04 -28.13 -1.10
N PRO A 930 6.83 -27.42 -2.24
CA PRO A 930 5.56 -26.73 -2.49
C PRO A 930 4.36 -27.67 -2.48
N ARG A 931 4.51 -28.88 -3.05
CA ARG A 931 3.45 -29.89 -3.08
C ARG A 931 3.17 -30.45 -1.69
N PHE A 932 4.19 -30.67 -0.88
CA PHE A 932 4.05 -31.12 0.51
C PHE A 932 3.22 -30.13 1.34
N PHE A 933 3.50 -28.82 1.23
CA PHE A 933 2.75 -27.79 1.95
C PHE A 933 1.32 -27.59 1.40
N ASN A 934 1.13 -27.65 0.08
CA ASN A 934 -0.20 -27.54 -0.53
C ASN A 934 -1.09 -28.76 -0.21
N ALA A 935 -0.53 -29.97 -0.17
CA ALA A 935 -1.27 -31.18 0.19
C ALA A 935 -1.70 -31.18 1.67
N ALA A 936 -0.88 -30.59 2.56
CA ALA A 936 -1.24 -30.41 3.97
C ALA A 936 -2.43 -29.44 4.17
N GLN A 937 -2.64 -28.51 3.24
CA GLN A 937 -3.77 -27.57 3.24
C GLN A 937 -5.04 -28.21 2.66
N ALA A 938 -4.94 -28.94 1.53
CA ALA A 938 -6.07 -29.64 0.92
C ALA A 938 -6.66 -30.76 1.80
N ALA A 939 -5.83 -31.43 2.62
CA ALA A 939 -6.30 -32.44 3.57
C ALA A 939 -7.16 -31.84 4.71
N LYS A 940 -7.04 -30.54 5.01
CA LYS A 940 -7.82 -29.84 6.04
C LYS A 940 -9.17 -29.34 5.49
N GLU A 941 -9.25 -29.03 4.19
CA GLU A 941 -10.52 -28.68 3.51
C GLU A 941 -11.43 -29.90 3.30
N GLN A 942 -10.87 -31.12 3.25
CA GLN A 942 -11.65 -32.36 3.11
C GLN A 942 -12.15 -32.98 4.44
N ALA A 943 -11.77 -32.42 5.59
CA ALA A 943 -12.13 -32.97 6.91
C ALA A 943 -13.35 -32.28 7.57
N ALA A 944 -14.23 -31.67 6.77
CA ALA A 944 -15.46 -31.05 7.28
C ALA A 944 -16.70 -31.43 6.45
N THR A 945 -17.07 -32.72 6.43
CA THR A 945 -18.45 -33.21 6.68
C THR A 945 -18.56 -34.74 6.55
N MET A 946 -19.28 -35.38 7.48
CA MET A 946 -19.79 -36.75 7.36
C MET A 946 -21.32 -36.74 7.51
N LYS A 947 -22.02 -37.15 6.45
CA LYS A 947 -23.17 -38.07 6.50
C LYS A 947 -23.29 -38.78 5.14
N GLY A 948 -22.55 -39.89 5.06
CA GLY A 948 -22.59 -41.00 4.10
C GLY A 948 -23.30 -40.81 2.75
N TYR A 949 -22.54 -40.80 1.66
CA TYR A 949 -22.46 -41.85 0.62
C TYR A 949 -21.34 -41.49 -0.38
N ARG A 950 -20.63 -42.50 -0.92
CA ARG A 950 -19.53 -42.35 -1.89
C ARG A 950 -20.10 -42.34 -3.31
N VAL A 951 -19.88 -41.27 -4.08
CA VAL A 951 -20.05 -41.27 -5.55
C VAL A 951 -18.75 -40.86 -6.23
N LYS A 952 -18.32 -41.66 -7.20
CA LYS A 952 -17.10 -41.48 -8.00
C LYS A 952 -17.51 -40.77 -9.29
N VAL A 953 -17.04 -39.53 -9.51
CA VAL A 953 -17.33 -38.76 -10.73
C VAL A 953 -16.16 -38.85 -11.70
N THR A 954 -16.43 -39.30 -12.91
CA THR A 954 -15.56 -39.17 -14.09
C THR A 954 -16.01 -37.95 -14.89
N TYR A 955 -15.09 -37.05 -15.22
CA TYR A 955 -15.36 -35.91 -16.09
C TYR A 955 -15.47 -36.36 -17.55
N ASP A 956 -16.57 -36.00 -18.19
CA ASP A 956 -16.69 -35.94 -19.65
C ASP A 956 -16.57 -34.47 -20.04
N GLN A 957 -15.57 -34.14 -20.85
CA GLN A 957 -15.41 -32.80 -21.40
C GLN A 957 -16.33 -32.64 -22.61
N LYS A 958 -17.44 -31.93 -22.43
CA LYS A 958 -18.13 -31.19 -23.50
C LYS A 958 -19.25 -30.32 -22.90
N GLY A 959 -19.10 -28.99 -23.03
CA GLY A 959 -20.14 -28.03 -22.68
C GLY A 959 -19.67 -26.60 -22.95
N SER A 960 -20.10 -26.06 -24.10
CA SER A 960 -20.04 -24.70 -24.63
C SER A 960 -19.51 -23.54 -23.75
N ASN A 961 -18.28 -23.09 -24.06
CA ASN A 961 -17.87 -21.69 -23.90
C ASN A 961 -18.44 -20.88 -25.07
N GLY A 962 -19.36 -19.96 -24.80
CA GLY A 962 -19.74 -18.96 -25.78
C GLY A 962 -21.11 -18.38 -25.50
N ASP A 963 -21.18 -17.38 -24.63
CA ASP A 963 -22.24 -16.35 -24.75
C ASP A 963 -21.87 -15.00 -24.10
N ALA A 964 -21.02 -14.94 -23.05
CA ALA A 964 -20.66 -13.66 -22.42
C ALA A 964 -19.76 -12.75 -23.29
N GLU A 965 -18.73 -13.32 -23.95
CA GLU A 965 -17.78 -12.54 -24.76
C GLU A 965 -18.40 -12.01 -26.07
N SER A 966 -19.44 -12.67 -26.58
CA SER A 966 -20.20 -12.25 -27.77
C SER A 966 -21.17 -11.11 -27.48
N VAL A 967 -21.67 -10.99 -26.25
CA VAL A 967 -22.57 -9.91 -25.83
C VAL A 967 -21.79 -8.59 -25.73
N ILE A 968 -20.59 -8.60 -25.13
CA ILE A 968 -19.72 -7.42 -25.04
C ILE A 968 -19.28 -6.94 -26.44
N LYS A 969 -18.94 -7.86 -27.35
CA LYS A 969 -18.58 -7.54 -28.75
C LYS A 969 -19.76 -7.05 -29.60
N ARG A 970 -21.01 -7.40 -29.25
CA ARG A 970 -22.22 -6.88 -29.90
C ARG A 970 -22.60 -5.49 -29.38
N ILE A 971 -22.51 -5.26 -28.07
CA ILE A 971 -22.78 -3.96 -27.44
C ILE A 971 -21.76 -2.90 -27.92
N ALA A 972 -20.48 -3.25 -28.04
CA ALA A 972 -19.45 -2.34 -28.56
C ALA A 972 -19.57 -2.02 -30.07
N ARG A 973 -20.38 -2.77 -30.84
CA ARG A 973 -20.59 -2.56 -32.29
C ARG A 973 -21.93 -1.89 -32.63
N GLY A 974 -22.86 -1.80 -31.68
CA GLY A 974 -24.18 -1.20 -31.88
C GLY A 974 -24.25 0.32 -31.73
N GLY A 975 -23.14 0.98 -31.35
CA GLY A 975 -23.02 2.44 -31.30
C GLY A 975 -22.47 3.04 -32.59
N LYS A 976 -23.10 2.74 -33.73
CA LYS A 976 -22.86 3.40 -35.03
C LYS A 976 -24.14 3.56 -35.81
#